data_AF-A0A1S3GS24-F1
#
_entry.id   AF-A0A1S3GS24-F1
#
_cell.length_a   1.000
_cell.length_b   1.000
_cell.length_c   1.000
_cell.angle_alpha   90.00
_cell.angle_beta   90.00
_cell.angle_gamma   90.00
#
_symmetry.space_group_name_H-M   'P 1'
#
loop_
_entity.id
_entity.type
_entity.pdbx_description
1 polymer ?
#
loop_
_entity_poly.entity_id
_entity_poly.type
_entity_poly.pdbx_seq_one_letter_code
_entity_poly.pdbx_strand_id
1 'polypeptide(L)'
;MAPVLSKDTPDIENILALNPRTQTHATLHSTAAKKLDKKHWKRNPDKDCFNCEKLENNFDDIKHTTLGERGALREAMRCLKCVDAPCQKSCPTNLDVKSFITSIANKNYYGAAKVIFSDNPLGLTCGMVCPTSDLCVGGCNLYATEEGPINIGGLQQFATEVFKAMNIPQIRNPSLPPPEKMPEAYSAKIALFGAGPASISCASFLARLGYSDITIFEKQEYVGGLSTSEIPQFRLPYDVVNFEIELMKDLGVKIVCGKSLSVDEITLSSLKEHGYKAAFIGIGLPEPNKDSIFQGLTSDHGFYTSKDFLPLVAKGSKAGMCACHSPMPSIQGAVIVLGAGDTAFDCATSALRCGARRVFIAFRKGFVNIRAVPEEMELAKEEKCEFLPFLSPRKVTVKGGKIVGMQFVRTEQDETGNWVEDEEQTVHLKADVVISAFGSVLNDPKVREALHPIKFNRWGLPEVDPETMQTSEAWVFAGGDIVGLANTTVESVNDGKQASWHIHKYIQSQYGASVSVKPELPLFYTPVDLVDISVEMAGLRFMNPFGLASATPATSSAMIRRAFEAGWGFAITKTFSLDKDIVTNVSPRIIRGITSGPLYGPGQSSFLNIELISEKTAAYWCQSVRELKADFPDKIVIASLMCSYDKSDWMELSRKAEASGADALELNLSCPHGMGERGMGLACGQDPELVRNICRWVRQAVQIPFFAKLTPNVTDIVSIARAAKEGGADGVTATNTVSGLMGLKADGTPWPAVGVGKRTTYGGVSGTAIRPIALRAVTSIARALPGFPILATGGIDSAESGLQFLHSGASVLQVCSAIQNQDFTVIEDYCTGLRALLYLKSIEELQDWDGQSPVTLSRQKGKPVPRLAELTGKKLPNFGPYLEQRKKIIAENKMRLKERNTAFVPLERNCFSPQKPIPAIKDVIGKALKYVGAFGDLSTLEQVVAMIDEDTCINCGKCFMTCNDSGYQAIQFDPETHLPTVTDTCTGCNLCLSVCPVIDCIKMVSRTTPYEPKRGLPLAVKPVC
;
A
#
# COMPACT_ATOMS: atom_id res chain seq x y z
N MET A 1 44.42 -32.14 -32.36
CA MET A 1 44.60 -31.11 -31.32
C MET A 1 43.24 -30.73 -30.80
N ALA A 2 43.07 -30.58 -29.49
CA ALA A 2 41.83 -30.05 -28.94
C ALA A 2 41.66 -28.57 -29.38
N PRO A 3 40.42 -28.09 -29.58
CA PRO A 3 40.17 -26.67 -29.77
C PRO A 3 40.63 -25.85 -28.55
N VAL A 4 40.79 -24.54 -28.73
CA VAL A 4 41.20 -23.63 -27.64
C VAL A 4 40.06 -23.49 -26.64
N LEU A 5 40.15 -24.20 -25.51
CA LEU A 5 39.09 -24.28 -24.49
C LEU A 5 38.67 -22.93 -23.90
N SER A 6 39.61 -22.00 -23.81
CA SER A 6 39.40 -20.66 -23.25
C SER A 6 38.90 -19.65 -24.28
N LYS A 7 38.47 -20.11 -25.45
CA LYS A 7 37.94 -19.26 -26.51
C LYS A 7 36.49 -19.64 -26.78
N ASP A 8 35.62 -18.64 -26.86
CA ASP A 8 34.25 -18.83 -27.28
C ASP A 8 34.20 -19.44 -28.69
N THR A 9 33.31 -20.40 -28.87
CA THR A 9 33.00 -20.92 -30.20
C THR A 9 32.19 -19.87 -30.98
N PRO A 10 32.16 -19.92 -32.32
CA PRO A 10 31.40 -18.97 -33.13
C PRO A 10 29.94 -18.78 -32.69
N ASP A 11 29.25 -19.84 -32.24
CA ASP A 11 27.87 -19.74 -31.76
C ASP A 11 27.74 -18.91 -30.47
N ILE A 12 28.74 -18.99 -29.59
CA ILE A 12 28.78 -18.22 -28.36
C ILE A 12 29.19 -16.78 -28.67
N GLU A 13 30.17 -16.56 -29.56
CA GLU A 13 30.50 -15.23 -30.07
C GLU A 13 29.26 -14.53 -30.66
N ASN A 14 28.41 -15.27 -31.39
CA ASN A 14 27.14 -14.77 -31.93
C ASN A 14 26.12 -14.42 -30.83
N ILE A 15 25.95 -15.27 -29.80
CA ILE A 15 25.09 -14.95 -28.65
C ILE A 15 25.58 -13.67 -27.94
N LEU A 16 26.89 -13.50 -27.82
CA LEU A 16 27.52 -12.36 -27.15
C LEU A 16 27.55 -11.07 -28.01
N ALA A 17 26.92 -11.05 -29.18
CA ALA A 17 27.00 -9.92 -30.12
C ALA A 17 26.62 -8.56 -29.47
N LEU A 18 25.57 -8.53 -28.64
CA LEU A 18 25.10 -7.33 -27.94
C LEU A 18 25.67 -7.17 -26.52
N ASN A 19 26.57 -8.06 -26.09
CA ASN A 19 27.14 -7.98 -24.75
C ASN A 19 27.95 -6.67 -24.60
N PRO A 20 27.82 -5.93 -23.48
CA PRO A 20 28.54 -4.68 -23.30
C PRO A 20 30.06 -4.86 -23.45
N ARG A 21 30.67 -4.06 -24.33
CA ARG A 21 32.12 -3.97 -24.52
C ARG A 21 32.54 -2.51 -24.57
N THR A 22 33.56 -2.17 -23.80
CA THR A 22 34.14 -0.82 -23.81
C THR A 22 34.63 -0.48 -25.22
N GLN A 23 34.13 0.62 -25.76
CA GLN A 23 34.57 1.11 -27.07
C GLN A 23 35.95 1.76 -26.95
N THR A 24 36.83 1.48 -27.90
CA THR A 24 38.19 2.06 -27.95
C THR A 24 38.25 3.39 -28.69
N HIS A 25 37.17 3.75 -29.39
CA HIS A 25 37.06 4.96 -30.20
C HIS A 25 35.67 5.57 -30.03
N ALA A 26 35.52 6.83 -30.42
CA ALA A 26 34.21 7.45 -30.54
C ALA A 26 33.37 6.74 -31.62
N THR A 27 32.07 6.59 -31.37
CA THR A 27 31.13 6.02 -32.34
C THR A 27 30.78 7.03 -33.42
N LEU A 28 30.78 6.62 -34.69
CA LEU A 28 30.41 7.47 -35.82
C LEU A 28 28.99 7.15 -36.31
N HIS A 29 28.05 8.08 -36.09
CA HIS A 29 26.70 8.02 -36.64
C HIS A 29 26.29 9.41 -37.13
N SER A 30 25.72 9.50 -38.34
CA SER A 30 25.19 10.79 -38.82
C SER A 30 23.91 11.17 -38.06
N THR A 31 23.65 12.47 -37.95
CA THR A 31 22.39 12.99 -37.40
C THR A 31 21.17 12.44 -38.14
N ALA A 32 21.27 12.25 -39.46
CA ALA A 32 20.22 11.67 -40.27
C ALA A 32 19.94 10.21 -39.86
N ALA A 33 20.98 9.39 -39.70
CA ALA A 33 20.85 8.01 -39.23
C ALA A 33 20.23 7.95 -37.83
N LYS A 34 20.65 8.81 -36.89
CA LYS A 34 20.06 8.88 -35.56
C LYS A 34 18.59 9.30 -35.54
N LYS A 35 18.17 10.20 -36.45
CA LYS A 35 16.75 10.58 -36.59
C LYS A 35 15.89 9.41 -37.07
N LEU A 36 16.41 8.56 -37.96
CA LEU A 36 15.72 7.34 -38.42
C LEU A 36 15.64 6.30 -37.29
N ASP A 37 16.77 6.01 -36.64
CA ASP A 37 16.88 5.03 -35.55
C ASP A 37 16.01 5.37 -34.32
N LYS A 38 15.89 6.66 -33.98
CA LYS A 38 15.10 7.13 -32.83
C LYS A 38 13.65 6.63 -32.82
N LYS A 39 13.03 6.47 -34.00
CA LYS A 39 11.63 6.02 -34.11
C LYS A 39 11.45 4.58 -33.65
N HIS A 40 12.46 3.74 -33.90
CA HIS A 40 12.44 2.33 -33.53
C HIS A 40 12.37 2.14 -32.01
N TRP A 41 13.02 3.00 -31.23
CA TRP A 41 13.15 2.86 -29.77
C TRP A 41 12.16 3.71 -28.96
N LYS A 42 11.22 4.39 -29.62
CA LYS A 42 10.35 5.41 -29.00
C LYS A 42 9.42 4.80 -27.95
N ARG A 43 9.49 5.27 -26.69
CA ARG A 43 8.67 4.77 -25.57
C ARG A 43 7.53 5.72 -25.16
N ASN A 44 7.81 7.01 -25.11
CA ASN A 44 6.87 8.06 -24.69
C ASN A 44 6.10 8.63 -25.89
N PRO A 45 5.03 9.41 -25.68
CA PRO A 45 4.29 10.06 -26.77
C PRO A 45 5.22 10.80 -27.74
N ASP A 46 4.90 10.72 -29.03
CA ASP A 46 5.57 11.56 -30.02
C ASP A 46 4.94 12.96 -30.00
N LYS A 47 5.81 13.96 -29.87
CA LYS A 47 5.40 15.37 -29.89
C LYS A 47 4.94 15.82 -31.27
N ASP A 48 5.40 15.13 -32.32
CA ASP A 48 5.05 15.43 -33.71
C ASP A 48 3.78 14.65 -34.16
N CYS A 49 3.18 13.84 -33.26
CA CYS A 49 1.92 13.15 -33.49
C CYS A 49 0.74 14.00 -32.99
N PHE A 50 -0.06 14.50 -33.94
CA PHE A 50 -1.23 15.34 -33.68
C PHE A 50 -2.56 14.55 -33.66
N ASN A 51 -2.54 13.29 -34.07
CA ASN A 51 -3.74 12.45 -34.13
C ASN A 51 -3.92 11.67 -32.82
N CYS A 52 -5.16 11.57 -32.35
CA CYS A 52 -5.51 10.65 -31.28
C CYS A 52 -5.49 9.20 -31.80
N GLU A 53 -5.06 8.28 -30.94
CA GLU A 53 -5.20 6.85 -31.20
C GLU A 53 -6.70 6.47 -31.19
N LYS A 54 -7.06 5.34 -31.80
CA LYS A 54 -8.45 4.86 -31.73
C LYS A 54 -8.80 4.40 -30.32
N LEU A 55 -9.73 5.11 -29.67
CA LEU A 55 -10.19 4.84 -28.30
C LEU A 55 -11.65 4.43 -28.19
N GLU A 56 -12.34 4.24 -29.32
CA GLU A 56 -13.73 3.83 -29.34
C GLU A 56 -13.95 2.51 -28.57
N ASN A 57 -14.93 2.50 -27.67
CA ASN A 57 -15.23 1.40 -26.75
C ASN A 57 -14.05 0.95 -25.85
N ASN A 58 -13.00 1.77 -25.71
CA ASN A 58 -11.87 1.44 -24.86
C ASN A 58 -11.99 2.05 -23.46
N PHE A 59 -12.36 1.21 -22.49
CA PHE A 59 -12.46 1.57 -21.07
C PHE A 59 -11.34 0.98 -20.21
N ASP A 60 -10.21 0.63 -20.80
CA ASP A 60 -9.02 0.21 -20.04
C ASP A 60 -8.55 1.36 -19.13
N ASP A 61 -8.00 1.00 -17.97
CA ASP A 61 -7.53 1.98 -16.98
C ASP A 61 -6.46 2.92 -17.55
N ILE A 62 -6.71 4.23 -17.53
CA ILE A 62 -5.79 5.26 -18.04
C ILE A 62 -5.01 5.98 -16.94
N LYS A 63 -5.34 5.78 -15.65
CA LYS A 63 -4.69 6.51 -14.55
C LYS A 63 -3.17 6.37 -14.57
N HIS A 64 -2.45 7.47 -14.38
CA HIS A 64 -0.99 7.46 -14.28
C HIS A 64 -0.50 7.01 -12.89
N THR A 65 -1.38 7.09 -11.90
CA THR A 65 -1.09 6.77 -10.50
C THR A 65 -1.21 5.29 -10.17
N THR A 66 -1.81 4.45 -11.02
CA THR A 66 -2.00 3.03 -10.71
C THR A 66 -0.67 2.29 -10.58
N LEU A 67 -0.55 1.52 -9.48
CA LEU A 67 0.63 0.76 -9.14
C LEU A 67 0.32 -0.75 -9.10
N GLY A 68 1.25 -1.55 -9.62
CA GLY A 68 1.36 -2.95 -9.24
C GLY A 68 2.29 -3.10 -8.04
N GLU A 69 2.34 -4.28 -7.42
CA GLU A 69 3.11 -4.53 -6.19
C GLU A 69 4.56 -4.04 -6.25
N ARG A 70 5.28 -4.36 -7.33
CA ARG A 70 6.66 -3.86 -7.55
C ARG A 70 6.77 -2.34 -7.45
N GLY A 71 5.82 -1.62 -8.05
CA GLY A 71 5.80 -0.16 -8.02
C GLY A 71 5.42 0.36 -6.64
N ALA A 72 4.41 -0.23 -6.02
CA ALA A 72 3.92 0.12 -4.69
C ALA A 72 5.00 -0.07 -3.62
N LEU A 73 5.70 -1.20 -3.60
CA LEU A 73 6.79 -1.46 -2.65
C LEU A 73 7.91 -0.42 -2.78
N ARG A 74 8.33 -0.09 -4.02
CA ARG A 74 9.37 0.93 -4.24
C ARG A 74 8.96 2.31 -3.73
N GLU A 75 7.74 2.73 -4.05
CA GLU A 75 7.23 4.04 -3.67
C GLU A 75 6.97 4.14 -2.16
N ALA A 76 6.46 3.07 -1.54
CA ALA A 76 6.25 2.98 -0.10
C ALA A 76 7.58 2.99 0.69
N MET A 77 8.63 2.35 0.16
CA MET A 77 9.97 2.43 0.72
C MET A 77 10.59 3.83 0.58
N ARG A 78 10.28 4.55 -0.50
CA ARG A 78 10.73 5.94 -0.74
C ARG A 78 10.10 6.94 0.24
N CYS A 79 8.85 6.72 0.64
CA CYS A 79 8.15 7.58 1.60
C CYS A 79 8.94 7.71 2.93
N LEU A 80 9.14 8.96 3.36
CA LEU A 80 9.86 9.31 4.58
C LEU A 80 9.13 8.96 5.88
N LYS A 81 7.82 8.62 5.81
CA LYS A 81 6.99 8.25 6.97
C LYS A 81 7.05 9.31 8.08
N CYS A 82 6.84 10.56 7.66
CA CYS A 82 7.00 11.77 8.45
C CYS A 82 6.18 11.74 9.75
N VAL A 83 6.74 12.24 10.84
CA VAL A 83 5.99 12.59 12.06
C VAL A 83 5.09 13.79 11.74
N ASP A 84 3.89 13.83 12.35
CA ASP A 84 2.93 14.94 12.19
C ASP A 84 2.69 15.29 10.71
N ALA A 85 2.46 14.25 9.91
CA ALA A 85 2.64 14.30 8.48
C ALA A 85 1.74 15.36 7.81
N PRO A 86 2.29 16.33 7.06
CA PRO A 86 1.49 17.35 6.40
C PRO A 86 0.51 16.76 5.37
N CYS A 87 0.87 15.65 4.74
CA CYS A 87 -0.03 14.94 3.82
C CYS A 87 -1.30 14.39 4.49
N GLN A 88 -1.23 14.01 5.79
CA GLN A 88 -2.41 13.63 6.56
C GLN A 88 -3.28 14.85 6.87
N LYS A 89 -2.65 15.97 7.27
CA LYS A 89 -3.37 17.24 7.57
C LYS A 89 -4.08 17.81 6.34
N SER A 90 -3.50 17.63 5.16
CA SER A 90 -4.10 18.01 3.88
C SER A 90 -5.09 16.98 3.33
N CYS A 91 -5.34 15.88 4.04
CA CYS A 91 -6.34 14.89 3.66
C CYS A 91 -7.67 15.19 4.37
N PRO A 92 -8.78 15.41 3.66
CA PRO A 92 -10.06 15.77 4.29
C PRO A 92 -10.59 14.74 5.30
N THR A 93 -10.30 13.46 5.10
CA THR A 93 -10.68 12.38 6.04
C THR A 93 -9.64 12.12 7.14
N ASN A 94 -8.55 12.88 7.14
CA ASN A 94 -7.42 12.78 8.07
C ASN A 94 -6.76 11.39 8.12
N LEU A 95 -6.71 10.68 6.98
CA LEU A 95 -6.08 9.37 6.85
C LEU A 95 -4.65 9.38 7.39
N ASP A 96 -4.29 8.38 8.22
CA ASP A 96 -2.91 8.19 8.67
C ASP A 96 -2.02 7.64 7.52
N VAL A 97 -1.56 8.58 6.68
CA VAL A 97 -0.71 8.31 5.52
C VAL A 97 0.62 7.67 5.92
N LYS A 98 1.17 8.05 7.08
CA LYS A 98 2.42 7.47 7.59
C LYS A 98 2.24 5.97 7.84
N SER A 99 1.19 5.60 8.57
CA SER A 99 1.00 4.21 9.04
C SER A 99 0.61 3.27 7.90
N PHE A 100 -0.32 3.65 7.01
CA PHE A 100 -0.70 2.75 5.91
C PHE A 100 0.45 2.56 4.90
N ILE A 101 1.23 3.61 4.59
CA ILE A 101 2.39 3.47 3.68
C ILE A 101 3.51 2.65 4.34
N THR A 102 3.70 2.78 5.66
CA THR A 102 4.60 1.90 6.41
C THR A 102 4.19 0.44 6.26
N SER A 103 2.89 0.16 6.40
CA SER A 103 2.35 -1.19 6.26
C SER A 103 2.56 -1.76 4.85
N ILE A 104 2.36 -0.94 3.80
CA ILE A 104 2.67 -1.36 2.41
C ILE A 104 4.15 -1.70 2.26
N ALA A 105 5.06 -0.85 2.76
CA ALA A 105 6.51 -1.10 2.67
C ALA A 105 6.94 -2.40 3.37
N ASN A 106 6.19 -2.81 4.39
CA ASN A 106 6.38 -4.03 5.16
C ASN A 106 5.59 -5.24 4.62
N LYS A 107 4.98 -5.12 3.43
CA LYS A 107 4.10 -6.12 2.79
C LYS A 107 2.86 -6.51 3.61
N ASN A 108 2.43 -5.64 4.52
CA ASN A 108 1.18 -5.78 5.25
C ASN A 108 0.07 -4.97 4.55
N TYR A 109 -0.44 -5.53 3.47
CA TYR A 109 -1.48 -4.89 2.65
C TYR A 109 -2.83 -4.85 3.38
N TYR A 110 -3.14 -5.87 4.19
CA TYR A 110 -4.30 -5.86 5.08
C TYR A 110 -4.26 -4.71 6.08
N GLY A 111 -3.16 -4.56 6.82
CA GLY A 111 -3.01 -3.49 7.81
C GLY A 111 -3.10 -2.11 7.16
N ALA A 112 -2.49 -1.93 5.98
CA ALA A 112 -2.64 -0.72 5.20
C ALA A 112 -4.10 -0.42 4.84
N ALA A 113 -4.82 -1.40 4.28
CA ALA A 113 -6.23 -1.26 3.92
C ALA A 113 -7.10 -0.99 5.16
N LYS A 114 -6.83 -1.65 6.29
CA LYS A 114 -7.53 -1.43 7.56
C LYS A 114 -7.40 0.01 8.04
N VAL A 115 -6.19 0.57 8.03
CA VAL A 115 -5.95 1.99 8.38
C VAL A 115 -6.73 2.90 7.43
N ILE A 116 -6.68 2.62 6.12
CA ILE A 116 -7.39 3.41 5.12
C ILE A 116 -8.91 3.39 5.37
N PHE A 117 -9.51 2.20 5.48
CA PHE A 117 -10.94 2.05 5.66
C PHE A 117 -11.45 2.49 7.03
N SER A 118 -10.56 2.59 8.04
CA SER A 118 -10.92 3.11 9.36
C SER A 118 -11.37 4.56 9.28
N ASP A 119 -10.64 5.39 8.54
CA ASP A 119 -10.96 6.82 8.40
C ASP A 119 -11.78 7.15 7.15
N ASN A 120 -11.71 6.33 6.10
CA ASN A 120 -12.38 6.55 4.83
C ASN A 120 -13.06 5.25 4.32
N PRO A 121 -14.38 5.08 4.52
CA PRO A 121 -15.11 3.89 4.05
C PRO A 121 -15.14 3.73 2.53
N LEU A 122 -14.77 4.76 1.75
CA LEU A 122 -14.59 4.70 0.30
C LEU A 122 -13.10 4.81 -0.09
N GLY A 123 -12.26 4.09 0.66
CA GLY A 123 -10.82 4.13 0.54
C GLY A 123 -10.28 3.75 -0.85
N LEU A 124 -10.88 2.78 -1.52
CA LEU A 124 -10.44 2.35 -2.86
C LEU A 124 -10.88 3.36 -3.92
N THR A 125 -12.14 3.82 -3.87
CA THR A 125 -12.63 4.90 -4.76
C THR A 125 -11.73 6.13 -4.65
N CYS A 126 -11.49 6.62 -3.42
CA CYS A 126 -10.68 7.81 -3.19
C CYS A 126 -9.23 7.63 -3.64
N GLY A 127 -8.65 6.44 -3.47
CA GLY A 127 -7.30 6.14 -3.97
C GLY A 127 -7.18 6.29 -5.50
N MET A 128 -8.28 6.08 -6.23
CA MET A 128 -8.31 6.20 -7.69
C MET A 128 -8.64 7.61 -8.20
N VAL A 129 -9.50 8.37 -7.51
CA VAL A 129 -10.08 9.61 -8.06
C VAL A 129 -9.74 10.89 -7.31
N CYS A 130 -9.10 10.81 -6.14
CA CYS A 130 -8.75 12.02 -5.39
C CYS A 130 -7.84 12.93 -6.23
N PRO A 131 -8.13 14.25 -6.28
CA PRO A 131 -7.25 15.24 -6.91
C PRO A 131 -6.05 15.52 -6.00
N THR A 132 -5.15 14.54 -5.87
CA THR A 132 -4.18 14.52 -4.76
C THR A 132 -3.24 15.72 -4.72
N SER A 133 -2.94 16.32 -5.87
CA SER A 133 -2.06 17.50 -6.01
C SER A 133 -2.59 18.72 -5.26
N ASP A 134 -3.91 18.85 -5.12
CA ASP A 134 -4.59 19.90 -4.34
C ASP A 134 -4.89 19.46 -2.90
N LEU A 135 -4.55 18.20 -2.55
CA LEU A 135 -4.82 17.58 -1.25
C LEU A 135 -3.52 17.06 -0.62
N CYS A 136 -3.51 15.77 -0.24
CA CYS A 136 -2.41 15.13 0.48
C CYS A 136 -1.04 15.21 -0.21
N VAL A 137 -0.97 15.16 -1.54
CA VAL A 137 0.30 15.20 -2.29
C VAL A 137 0.84 16.64 -2.36
N GLY A 138 -0.03 17.64 -2.43
CA GLY A 138 0.35 19.05 -2.37
C GLY A 138 1.08 19.44 -1.09
N GLY A 139 0.76 18.77 0.03
CA GLY A 139 1.44 18.94 1.32
C GLY A 139 2.65 18.02 1.55
N CYS A 140 3.04 17.16 0.61
CA CYS A 140 4.07 16.15 0.86
C CYS A 140 5.48 16.75 1.00
N ASN A 141 6.19 16.44 2.09
CA ASN A 141 7.57 16.92 2.32
C ASN A 141 8.56 16.56 1.19
N LEU A 142 8.36 15.42 0.51
CA LEU A 142 9.21 15.02 -0.62
C LEU A 142 9.04 15.88 -1.87
N TYR A 143 8.05 16.77 -1.91
CA TYR A 143 8.00 17.84 -2.91
C TYR A 143 9.26 18.70 -2.91
N ALA A 144 9.96 18.80 -1.77
CA ALA A 144 11.22 19.53 -1.62
C ALA A 144 12.46 18.78 -2.18
N THR A 145 12.27 17.71 -2.94
CA THR A 145 13.34 16.89 -3.54
C THR A 145 13.14 16.77 -5.05
N GLU A 146 14.21 16.53 -5.80
CA GLU A 146 14.17 16.43 -7.26
C GLU A 146 13.32 15.25 -7.75
N GLU A 147 13.24 14.15 -7.00
CA GLU A 147 12.35 13.02 -7.28
C GLU A 147 10.86 13.30 -7.02
N GLY A 148 10.54 14.40 -6.33
CA GLY A 148 9.18 14.88 -6.12
C GLY A 148 8.36 14.13 -5.08
N PRO A 149 7.09 14.53 -4.89
CA PRO A 149 6.23 14.02 -3.82
C PRO A 149 5.83 12.55 -4.04
N ILE A 150 5.27 11.91 -3.02
CA ILE A 150 4.84 10.50 -3.07
C ILE A 150 3.54 10.35 -3.84
N ASN A 151 3.40 9.29 -4.64
CA ASN A 151 2.12 8.86 -5.21
C ASN A 151 1.22 8.20 -4.14
N ILE A 152 0.62 9.03 -3.29
CA ILE A 152 -0.22 8.59 -2.15
C ILE A 152 -1.48 7.86 -2.65
N GLY A 153 -2.16 8.42 -3.65
CA GLY A 153 -3.39 7.83 -4.21
C GLY A 153 -3.15 6.42 -4.78
N GLY A 154 -2.07 6.24 -5.56
CA GLY A 154 -1.71 4.93 -6.12
C GLY A 154 -1.36 3.88 -5.06
N LEU A 155 -0.73 4.29 -3.96
CA LEU A 155 -0.44 3.40 -2.82
C LEU A 155 -1.72 2.99 -2.08
N GLN A 156 -2.62 3.96 -1.85
CA GLN A 156 -3.94 3.71 -1.27
C GLN A 156 -4.77 2.76 -2.15
N GLN A 157 -4.80 3.00 -3.47
CA GLN A 157 -5.43 2.11 -4.45
C GLN A 157 -4.87 0.70 -4.36
N PHE A 158 -3.54 0.54 -4.38
CA PHE A 158 -2.91 -0.77 -4.38
C PHE A 158 -3.27 -1.60 -3.14
N ALA A 159 -3.14 -1.04 -1.94
CA ALA A 159 -3.44 -1.77 -0.70
C ALA A 159 -4.90 -2.21 -0.63
N THR A 160 -5.82 -1.33 -1.04
CA THR A 160 -7.26 -1.60 -1.00
C THR A 160 -7.72 -2.55 -2.12
N GLU A 161 -7.08 -2.56 -3.29
CA GLU A 161 -7.27 -3.60 -4.32
C GLU A 161 -6.84 -4.98 -3.81
N VAL A 162 -5.70 -5.07 -3.13
CA VAL A 162 -5.25 -6.33 -2.54
C VAL A 162 -6.24 -6.82 -1.48
N PHE A 163 -6.72 -5.94 -0.61
CA PHE A 163 -7.75 -6.29 0.39
C PHE A 163 -9.07 -6.72 -0.27
N LYS A 164 -9.52 -6.04 -1.33
CA LYS A 164 -10.67 -6.46 -2.14
C LYS A 164 -10.48 -7.88 -2.68
N ALA A 165 -9.28 -8.20 -3.18
CA ALA A 165 -8.96 -9.54 -3.69
C ALA A 165 -8.86 -10.62 -2.60
N MET A 166 -8.62 -10.24 -1.33
CA MET A 166 -8.72 -11.18 -0.19
C MET A 166 -10.16 -11.63 0.10
N ASN A 167 -11.18 -10.90 -0.40
CA ASN A 167 -12.61 -11.17 -0.19
C ASN A 167 -13.01 -11.36 1.29
N ILE A 168 -12.46 -10.51 2.16
CA ILE A 168 -12.76 -10.53 3.59
C ILE A 168 -13.89 -9.53 3.89
N PRO A 169 -14.94 -9.91 4.64
CA PRO A 169 -16.03 -9.00 4.98
C PRO A 169 -15.63 -8.01 6.09
N GLN A 170 -16.36 -6.89 6.17
CA GLN A 170 -16.33 -6.05 7.37
C GLN A 170 -17.13 -6.73 8.49
N ILE A 171 -16.75 -6.54 9.75
CA ILE A 171 -17.54 -7.02 10.90
C ILE A 171 -17.89 -5.88 11.83
N ARG A 172 -18.92 -6.11 12.65
CA ARG A 172 -19.28 -5.24 13.77
C ARG A 172 -18.10 -5.12 14.74
N ASN A 173 -17.90 -3.92 15.30
CA ASN A 173 -16.83 -3.65 16.26
C ASN A 173 -16.82 -4.71 17.39
N PRO A 174 -15.71 -5.47 17.55
CA PRO A 174 -15.62 -6.54 18.54
C PRO A 174 -15.78 -6.10 19.99
N SER A 175 -15.54 -4.81 20.28
CA SER A 175 -15.65 -4.25 21.63
C SER A 175 -17.08 -3.84 22.02
N LEU A 176 -18.03 -3.84 21.07
CA LEU A 176 -19.42 -3.50 21.37
C LEU A 176 -20.15 -4.66 22.06
N PRO A 177 -21.12 -4.37 22.97
CA PRO A 177 -22.01 -5.39 23.52
C PRO A 177 -22.70 -6.20 22.42
N PRO A 178 -23.07 -7.47 22.65
CA PRO A 178 -23.91 -8.23 21.74
C PRO A 178 -25.18 -7.45 21.35
N PRO A 179 -25.73 -7.63 20.12
CA PRO A 179 -26.88 -6.87 19.65
C PRO A 179 -28.06 -6.85 20.63
N GLU A 180 -28.34 -7.97 21.31
CA GLU A 180 -29.46 -8.05 22.27
C GLU A 180 -29.23 -7.25 23.57
N LYS A 181 -27.99 -6.84 23.84
CA LYS A 181 -27.58 -6.06 25.02
C LYS A 181 -27.33 -4.59 24.73
N MET A 182 -27.54 -4.15 23.48
CA MET A 182 -27.39 -2.75 23.12
C MET A 182 -28.54 -1.91 23.74
N PRO A 183 -28.26 -0.69 24.21
CA PRO A 183 -29.30 0.23 24.66
C PRO A 183 -30.35 0.50 23.57
N GLU A 184 -31.60 0.75 23.98
CA GLU A 184 -32.74 0.99 23.08
C GLU A 184 -32.46 2.09 22.05
N ALA A 185 -31.70 3.12 22.44
CA ALA A 185 -31.30 4.23 21.56
C ALA A 185 -30.65 3.77 20.24
N TYR A 186 -29.95 2.64 20.23
CA TYR A 186 -29.28 2.11 19.04
C TYR A 186 -30.23 1.40 18.05
N SER A 187 -31.46 1.11 18.47
CA SER A 187 -32.53 0.61 17.59
C SER A 187 -33.34 1.73 16.92
N ALA A 188 -32.97 2.99 17.17
CA ALA A 188 -33.60 4.14 16.54
C ALA A 188 -33.55 4.05 15.00
N LYS A 189 -34.70 4.28 14.36
CA LYS A 189 -34.81 4.31 12.90
C LYS A 189 -34.11 5.53 12.32
N ILE A 190 -33.13 5.30 11.44
CA ILE A 190 -32.36 6.35 10.77
C ILE A 190 -32.57 6.27 9.26
N ALA A 191 -32.92 7.39 8.66
CA ALA A 191 -33.09 7.52 7.20
C ALA A 191 -31.92 8.32 6.61
N LEU A 192 -31.42 7.89 5.46
CA LEU A 192 -30.49 8.68 4.65
C LEU A 192 -31.03 8.78 3.23
N PHE A 193 -30.83 9.90 2.56
CA PHE A 193 -31.30 10.13 1.19
C PHE A 193 -30.14 10.29 0.22
N GLY A 194 -30.20 9.53 -0.88
CA GLY A 194 -29.15 9.40 -1.87
C GLY A 194 -28.09 8.40 -1.43
N ALA A 195 -27.87 7.35 -2.20
CA ALA A 195 -26.83 6.34 -1.99
C ALA A 195 -25.48 6.76 -2.60
N GLY A 196 -25.09 8.02 -2.40
CA GLY A 196 -23.80 8.56 -2.80
C GLY A 196 -22.74 8.49 -1.69
N PRO A 197 -21.50 8.96 -1.95
CA PRO A 197 -20.37 8.90 -1.01
C PRO A 197 -20.68 9.41 0.40
N ALA A 198 -21.40 10.52 0.54
CA ALA A 198 -21.72 11.13 1.83
C ALA A 198 -22.61 10.21 2.69
N SER A 199 -23.70 9.70 2.13
CA SER A 199 -24.61 8.80 2.86
C SER A 199 -23.98 7.43 3.13
N ILE A 200 -23.19 6.89 2.19
CA ILE A 200 -22.45 5.63 2.41
C ILE A 200 -21.50 5.78 3.60
N SER A 201 -20.79 6.91 3.67
CA SER A 201 -19.91 7.22 4.80
C SER A 201 -20.69 7.35 6.11
N CYS A 202 -21.73 8.19 6.12
CA CYS A 202 -22.55 8.43 7.32
C CYS A 202 -23.15 7.13 7.87
N ALA A 203 -23.77 6.33 7.00
CA ALA A 203 -24.36 5.04 7.36
C ALA A 203 -23.30 4.06 7.87
N SER A 204 -22.12 4.00 7.25
CA SER A 204 -21.02 3.13 7.69
C SER A 204 -20.58 3.46 9.12
N PHE A 205 -20.35 4.74 9.43
CA PHE A 205 -19.93 5.14 10.78
C PHE A 205 -21.03 4.97 11.83
N LEU A 206 -22.29 5.24 11.49
CA LEU A 206 -23.43 4.94 12.37
C LEU A 206 -23.53 3.43 12.66
N ALA A 207 -23.37 2.58 11.63
CA ALA A 207 -23.41 1.14 11.82
C ALA A 207 -22.23 0.65 12.69
N ARG A 208 -21.04 1.24 12.53
CA ARG A 208 -19.88 0.97 13.39
C ARG A 208 -20.09 1.34 14.85
N LEU A 209 -20.81 2.44 15.12
CA LEU A 209 -21.22 2.84 16.48
C LEU A 209 -22.24 1.87 17.09
N GLY A 210 -22.92 1.07 16.26
CA GLY A 210 -23.81 -0.01 16.69
C GLY A 210 -25.29 0.22 16.40
N TYR A 211 -25.65 1.26 15.63
CA TYR A 211 -27.03 1.48 15.21
C TYR A 211 -27.50 0.36 14.28
N SER A 212 -28.67 -0.23 14.57
CA SER A 212 -29.15 -1.44 13.90
C SER A 212 -30.25 -1.21 12.85
N ASP A 213 -30.90 -0.04 12.82
CA ASP A 213 -31.96 0.27 11.86
C ASP A 213 -31.60 1.50 11.02
N ILE A 214 -30.72 1.29 10.04
CA ILE A 214 -30.25 2.31 9.10
C ILE A 214 -30.77 1.96 7.71
N THR A 215 -31.45 2.91 7.06
CA THR A 215 -31.96 2.74 5.69
C THR A 215 -31.59 3.92 4.81
N ILE A 216 -30.92 3.64 3.69
CA ILE A 216 -30.64 4.60 2.64
C ILE A 216 -31.73 4.49 1.56
N PHE A 217 -32.38 5.60 1.23
CA PHE A 217 -33.33 5.71 0.12
C PHE A 217 -32.64 6.33 -1.10
N GLU A 218 -32.61 5.61 -2.21
CA GLU A 218 -31.99 6.03 -3.46
C GLU A 218 -33.04 6.20 -4.55
N LYS A 219 -32.99 7.35 -5.26
CA LYS A 219 -33.93 7.68 -6.33
C LYS A 219 -33.79 6.73 -7.52
N GLN A 220 -32.56 6.40 -7.87
CA GLN A 220 -32.24 5.58 -9.03
C GLN A 220 -32.30 4.08 -8.71
N GLU A 221 -32.25 3.25 -9.75
CA GLU A 221 -32.13 1.79 -9.64
C GLU A 221 -30.68 1.31 -9.38
N TYR A 222 -29.73 2.25 -9.34
CA TYR A 222 -28.32 1.99 -9.06
C TYR A 222 -27.86 2.77 -7.84
N VAL A 223 -26.79 2.31 -7.21
CA VAL A 223 -26.19 2.87 -6.01
C VAL A 223 -24.78 3.41 -6.28
N GLY A 224 -24.24 4.24 -5.38
CA GLY A 224 -22.89 4.83 -5.48
C GLY A 224 -22.85 6.29 -5.98
N GLY A 225 -24.00 6.89 -6.30
CA GLY A 225 -24.07 8.29 -6.76
C GLY A 225 -23.20 8.57 -7.99
N LEU A 226 -22.50 9.70 -7.99
CA LEU A 226 -21.64 10.14 -9.11
C LEU A 226 -20.50 9.16 -9.42
N SER A 227 -19.98 8.45 -8.42
CA SER A 227 -18.96 7.40 -8.60
C SER A 227 -19.44 6.31 -9.55
N THR A 228 -20.75 6.03 -9.55
CA THR A 228 -21.39 5.09 -10.47
C THR A 228 -21.84 5.79 -11.74
N SER A 229 -22.57 6.90 -11.65
CA SER A 229 -23.29 7.48 -12.79
C SER A 229 -22.45 8.34 -13.72
N GLU A 230 -21.36 8.95 -13.25
CA GLU A 230 -20.67 9.98 -14.03
C GLU A 230 -19.16 9.77 -14.15
N ILE A 231 -18.48 9.36 -13.07
CA ILE A 231 -17.04 9.10 -13.14
C ILE A 231 -16.78 7.95 -14.13
N PRO A 232 -15.97 8.13 -15.19
CA PRO A 232 -15.82 7.12 -16.23
C PRO A 232 -15.19 5.81 -15.74
N GLN A 233 -15.59 4.69 -16.35
CA GLN A 233 -15.07 3.35 -16.05
C GLN A 233 -13.54 3.24 -16.15
N PHE A 234 -12.92 3.97 -17.09
CA PHE A 234 -11.46 3.99 -17.26
C PHE A 234 -10.70 4.78 -16.17
N ARG A 235 -11.41 5.53 -15.31
CA ARG A 235 -10.86 6.15 -14.09
C ARG A 235 -11.31 5.39 -12.84
N LEU A 236 -12.59 5.05 -12.73
CA LEU A 236 -13.17 4.33 -11.59
C LEU A 236 -13.99 3.12 -12.05
N PRO A 237 -13.44 1.90 -11.93
CA PRO A 237 -14.16 0.67 -12.21
C PRO A 237 -15.39 0.49 -11.31
N TYR A 238 -16.52 0.06 -11.87
CA TYR A 238 -17.77 -0.10 -11.09
C TYR A 238 -17.68 -1.14 -9.97
N ASP A 239 -16.89 -2.20 -10.16
CA ASP A 239 -16.69 -3.25 -9.15
C ASP A 239 -16.02 -2.74 -7.88
N VAL A 240 -15.30 -1.62 -7.94
CA VAL A 240 -14.79 -0.88 -6.78
C VAL A 240 -15.95 -0.33 -5.94
N VAL A 241 -16.88 0.36 -6.58
CA VAL A 241 -18.02 0.99 -5.91
C VAL A 241 -18.92 -0.09 -5.29
N ASN A 242 -19.17 -1.17 -6.03
CA ASN A 242 -19.90 -2.33 -5.51
C ASN A 242 -19.22 -2.91 -4.27
N PHE A 243 -17.90 -3.11 -4.30
CA PHE A 243 -17.14 -3.65 -3.18
C PHE A 243 -17.30 -2.82 -1.89
N GLU A 244 -17.19 -1.50 -1.98
CA GLU A 244 -17.31 -0.61 -0.81
C GLU A 244 -18.74 -0.57 -0.25
N ILE A 245 -19.75 -0.67 -1.13
CA ILE A 245 -21.15 -0.77 -0.73
C ILE A 245 -21.41 -2.09 -0.01
N GLU A 246 -20.87 -3.20 -0.49
CA GLU A 246 -21.02 -4.49 0.18
C GLU A 246 -20.33 -4.50 1.55
N LEU A 247 -19.17 -3.85 1.71
CA LEU A 247 -18.55 -3.68 3.04
C LEU A 247 -19.47 -2.94 4.01
N MET A 248 -20.19 -1.90 3.55
CA MET A 248 -21.17 -1.20 4.38
C MET A 248 -22.37 -2.10 4.72
N LYS A 249 -22.86 -2.88 3.76
CA LYS A 249 -23.97 -3.83 3.98
C LYS A 249 -23.62 -4.96 4.94
N ASP A 250 -22.35 -5.38 5.02
CA ASP A 250 -21.87 -6.35 6.02
C ASP A 250 -22.20 -5.90 7.46
N LEU A 251 -22.37 -4.59 7.70
CA LEU A 251 -22.76 -4.01 8.99
C LEU A 251 -24.29 -3.91 9.21
N GLY A 252 -25.10 -4.37 8.26
CA GLY A 252 -26.57 -4.38 8.35
C GLY A 252 -27.27 -3.14 7.78
N VAL A 253 -26.54 -2.24 7.11
CA VAL A 253 -27.15 -1.08 6.44
C VAL A 253 -28.04 -1.53 5.28
N LYS A 254 -29.27 -1.03 5.23
CA LYS A 254 -30.24 -1.33 4.17
C LYS A 254 -30.22 -0.24 3.09
N ILE A 255 -30.41 -0.62 1.84
CA ILE A 255 -30.61 0.32 0.73
C ILE A 255 -31.92 -0.02 0.02
N VAL A 256 -32.75 0.99 -0.23
CA VAL A 256 -34.00 0.89 -0.98
C VAL A 256 -33.93 1.83 -2.17
N CYS A 257 -33.76 1.26 -3.37
CA CYS A 257 -33.77 1.97 -4.65
C CYS A 257 -35.19 2.33 -5.10
N GLY A 258 -35.30 3.21 -6.10
CA GLY A 258 -36.58 3.70 -6.63
C GLY A 258 -37.40 4.52 -5.62
N LYS A 259 -36.74 5.17 -4.66
CA LYS A 259 -37.35 5.99 -3.60
C LYS A 259 -36.74 7.38 -3.58
N SER A 260 -37.57 8.38 -3.88
CA SER A 260 -37.15 9.76 -4.04
C SER A 260 -37.53 10.62 -2.84
N LEU A 261 -36.65 11.55 -2.47
CA LEU A 261 -37.01 12.70 -1.64
C LEU A 261 -37.76 13.72 -2.51
N SER A 262 -39.08 13.77 -2.40
CA SER A 262 -39.98 14.60 -3.21
C SER A 262 -41.36 14.67 -2.54
N VAL A 263 -42.09 15.77 -2.73
CA VAL A 263 -43.45 15.92 -2.18
C VAL A 263 -44.44 14.84 -2.65
N ASP A 264 -44.17 14.22 -3.79
CA ASP A 264 -44.99 13.13 -4.33
C ASP A 264 -44.66 11.75 -3.70
N GLU A 265 -43.57 11.65 -2.93
CA GLU A 265 -43.08 10.40 -2.34
C GLU A 265 -42.68 10.59 -0.87
N ILE A 266 -41.39 10.78 -0.58
CA ILE A 266 -40.87 10.90 0.78
C ILE A 266 -40.56 12.36 1.07
N THR A 267 -41.08 12.86 2.19
CA THR A 267 -40.78 14.17 2.76
C THR A 267 -40.25 14.06 4.19
N LEU A 268 -39.60 15.10 4.71
CA LEU A 268 -39.17 15.14 6.11
C LEU A 268 -40.33 14.95 7.09
N SER A 269 -41.48 15.57 6.83
CA SER A 269 -42.69 15.40 7.64
C SER A 269 -43.15 13.95 7.65
N SER A 270 -43.21 13.30 6.48
CA SER A 270 -43.60 11.90 6.37
C SER A 270 -42.65 10.98 7.15
N LEU A 271 -41.33 11.20 7.10
CA LEU A 271 -40.38 10.39 7.87
C LEU A 271 -40.60 10.52 9.38
N LYS A 272 -40.83 11.75 9.85
CA LYS A 272 -41.08 12.02 11.26
C LYS A 272 -42.34 11.30 11.74
N GLU A 273 -43.40 11.28 10.92
CA GLU A 273 -44.62 10.51 11.18
C GLU A 273 -44.38 9.00 11.21
N HIS A 274 -43.51 8.47 10.34
CA HIS A 274 -43.12 7.05 10.31
C HIS A 274 -42.10 6.65 11.41
N GLY A 275 -41.87 7.54 12.38
CA GLY A 275 -41.09 7.28 13.58
C GLY A 275 -39.58 7.32 13.41
N TYR A 276 -39.07 7.86 12.30
CA TYR A 276 -37.63 8.08 12.13
C TYR A 276 -37.12 9.12 13.13
N LYS A 277 -35.98 8.83 13.74
CA LYS A 277 -35.40 9.65 14.81
C LYS A 277 -34.34 10.62 14.28
N ALA A 278 -33.70 10.30 13.16
CA ALA A 278 -32.75 11.17 12.49
C ALA A 278 -32.82 10.97 10.97
N ALA A 279 -32.52 12.03 10.23
CA ALA A 279 -32.39 12.00 8.78
C ALA A 279 -31.07 12.64 8.32
N PHE A 280 -30.42 12.03 7.32
CA PHE A 280 -29.26 12.60 6.63
C PHE A 280 -29.56 12.84 5.15
N ILE A 281 -29.32 14.06 4.67
CA ILE A 281 -29.54 14.46 3.27
C ILE A 281 -28.21 14.42 2.53
N GLY A 282 -28.04 13.44 1.64
CA GLY A 282 -26.85 13.24 0.82
C GLY A 282 -27.18 13.03 -0.66
N ILE A 283 -28.22 13.71 -1.16
CA ILE A 283 -28.74 13.55 -2.54
C ILE A 283 -27.85 14.17 -3.63
N GLY A 284 -26.81 14.90 -3.22
CA GLY A 284 -25.93 15.65 -4.12
C GLY A 284 -26.63 16.82 -4.82
N LEU A 285 -26.19 17.15 -6.03
CA LEU A 285 -26.78 18.16 -6.91
C LEU A 285 -27.39 17.46 -8.15
N PRO A 286 -28.69 17.13 -8.14
CA PRO A 286 -29.25 16.17 -9.11
C PRO A 286 -29.38 16.69 -10.53
N GLU A 287 -29.52 18.01 -10.72
CA GLU A 287 -29.89 18.60 -12.00
C GLU A 287 -28.70 19.32 -12.67
N PRO A 288 -28.60 19.31 -14.00
CA PRO A 288 -27.55 20.06 -14.69
C PRO A 288 -27.81 21.57 -14.61
N ASN A 289 -26.74 22.36 -14.56
CA ASN A 289 -26.82 23.80 -14.74
C ASN A 289 -27.07 24.13 -16.23
N LYS A 290 -28.25 24.68 -16.55
CA LYS A 290 -28.71 24.91 -17.93
C LYS A 290 -28.55 26.37 -18.34
N ASP A 291 -28.22 26.56 -19.61
CA ASP A 291 -28.17 27.87 -20.26
C ASP A 291 -29.35 28.02 -21.23
N SER A 292 -29.91 29.23 -21.32
CA SER A 292 -31.08 29.53 -22.15
C SER A 292 -30.82 29.33 -23.64
N ILE A 293 -29.57 29.47 -24.10
CA ILE A 293 -29.21 29.26 -25.51
C ILE A 293 -29.43 27.82 -26.01
N PHE A 294 -29.53 26.86 -25.09
CA PHE A 294 -29.75 25.45 -25.41
C PHE A 294 -31.22 25.02 -25.29
N GLN A 295 -32.13 25.95 -24.99
CA GLN A 295 -33.54 25.66 -24.84
C GLN A 295 -34.12 25.04 -26.12
N GLY A 296 -34.81 23.90 -25.97
CA GLY A 296 -35.42 23.17 -27.08
C GLY A 296 -34.49 22.21 -27.84
N LEU A 297 -33.18 22.19 -27.53
CA LEU A 297 -32.26 21.20 -28.08
C LEU A 297 -32.38 19.85 -27.37
N THR A 298 -32.14 18.78 -28.11
CA THR A 298 -32.26 17.39 -27.63
C THR A 298 -31.08 16.55 -28.09
N SER A 299 -30.96 15.33 -27.57
CA SER A 299 -29.96 14.35 -28.00
C SER A 299 -30.06 14.02 -29.50
N ASP A 300 -31.26 14.02 -30.07
CA ASP A 300 -31.48 13.81 -31.51
C ASP A 300 -30.83 14.91 -32.36
N HIS A 301 -30.82 16.14 -31.87
CA HIS A 301 -30.11 17.24 -32.52
C HIS A 301 -28.58 17.10 -32.40
N GLY A 302 -28.10 16.38 -31.39
CA GLY A 302 -26.69 16.29 -31.00
C GLY A 302 -26.35 17.08 -29.73
N PHE A 303 -27.33 17.53 -28.95
CA PHE A 303 -27.08 18.26 -27.70
C PHE A 303 -27.24 17.36 -26.47
N TYR A 304 -26.32 17.50 -25.52
CA TYR A 304 -26.38 16.85 -24.21
C TYR A 304 -25.97 17.83 -23.12
N THR A 305 -26.53 17.69 -21.92
CA THR A 305 -25.82 18.10 -20.70
C THR A 305 -24.94 16.96 -20.20
N SER A 306 -23.99 17.24 -19.30
CA SER A 306 -23.18 16.19 -18.68
C SER A 306 -24.03 15.16 -17.91
N LYS A 307 -25.14 15.62 -17.28
CA LYS A 307 -26.13 14.80 -16.59
C LYS A 307 -26.97 13.93 -17.53
N ASP A 308 -26.96 14.20 -18.83
CA ASP A 308 -27.52 13.29 -19.85
C ASP A 308 -26.44 12.35 -20.39
N PHE A 309 -25.28 12.90 -20.77
CA PHE A 309 -24.25 12.18 -21.53
C PHE A 309 -23.50 11.14 -20.70
N LEU A 310 -22.94 11.53 -19.55
CA LEU A 310 -22.09 10.64 -18.75
C LEU A 310 -22.86 9.42 -18.21
N PRO A 311 -24.10 9.55 -17.71
CA PRO A 311 -24.89 8.38 -17.31
C PRO A 311 -25.17 7.39 -18.44
N LEU A 312 -25.32 7.85 -19.69
CA LEU A 312 -25.47 6.95 -20.84
C LEU A 312 -24.18 6.16 -21.09
N VAL A 313 -23.02 6.84 -21.06
CA VAL A 313 -21.71 6.19 -21.20
C VAL A 313 -21.44 5.22 -20.04
N ALA A 314 -21.76 5.61 -18.81
CA ALA A 314 -21.62 4.76 -17.63
C ALA A 314 -22.47 3.49 -17.76
N LYS A 315 -23.76 3.61 -18.09
CA LYS A 315 -24.63 2.44 -18.31
C LYS A 315 -24.15 1.53 -19.43
N GLY A 316 -23.55 2.08 -20.48
CA GLY A 316 -22.99 1.31 -21.59
C GLY A 316 -21.63 0.65 -21.31
N SER A 317 -20.89 1.11 -20.31
CA SER A 317 -19.51 0.66 -20.03
C SER A 317 -19.32 -0.05 -18.69
N LYS A 318 -20.23 0.15 -17.73
CA LYS A 318 -20.18 -0.40 -16.37
C LYS A 318 -21.10 -1.62 -16.25
N ALA A 319 -20.54 -2.80 -16.49
CA ALA A 319 -21.24 -4.06 -16.25
C ALA A 319 -21.67 -4.16 -14.78
N GLY A 320 -22.94 -4.49 -14.52
CA GLY A 320 -23.53 -4.55 -13.18
C GLY A 320 -24.28 -3.30 -12.73
N MET A 321 -24.08 -2.13 -13.37
CA MET A 321 -24.73 -0.88 -12.97
C MET A 321 -26.24 -0.84 -13.32
N CYS A 322 -26.64 -1.36 -14.48
CA CYS A 322 -28.04 -1.48 -14.89
C CYS A 322 -28.35 -2.94 -15.21
N ALA A 323 -29.55 -3.40 -14.88
CA ALA A 323 -30.10 -4.66 -15.41
C ALA A 323 -30.38 -4.58 -16.92
N CYS A 324 -30.49 -3.37 -17.45
CA CYS A 324 -30.67 -3.08 -18.87
C CYS A 324 -29.33 -3.08 -19.63
N HIS A 325 -29.32 -3.67 -20.82
CA HIS A 325 -28.22 -3.46 -21.77
C HIS A 325 -28.40 -2.10 -22.45
N SER A 326 -27.58 -1.11 -22.08
CA SER A 326 -27.63 0.22 -22.68
C SER A 326 -26.61 0.32 -23.81
N PRO A 327 -27.02 0.73 -25.03
CA PRO A 327 -26.07 0.98 -26.10
C PRO A 327 -25.20 2.20 -25.75
N MET A 328 -23.92 2.13 -26.12
CA MET A 328 -23.03 3.28 -26.09
C MET A 328 -23.58 4.42 -26.96
N PRO A 329 -23.55 5.69 -26.52
CA PRO A 329 -23.93 6.82 -27.37
C PRO A 329 -23.17 6.82 -28.69
N SER A 330 -23.87 6.96 -29.81
CA SER A 330 -23.24 7.04 -31.14
C SER A 330 -22.83 8.47 -31.42
N ILE A 331 -21.59 8.82 -31.07
CA ILE A 331 -21.04 10.15 -31.28
C ILE A 331 -20.09 10.12 -32.47
N GLN A 332 -20.41 10.86 -33.53
CA GLN A 332 -19.57 10.98 -34.72
C GLN A 332 -19.26 12.45 -35.00
N GLY A 333 -18.16 12.68 -35.73
CA GLY A 333 -17.78 14.04 -36.13
C GLY A 333 -17.07 14.83 -35.02
N ALA A 334 -17.22 16.15 -35.03
CA ALA A 334 -16.59 17.07 -34.09
C ALA A 334 -17.52 17.35 -32.89
N VAL A 335 -16.97 17.20 -31.69
CA VAL A 335 -17.67 17.43 -30.42
C VAL A 335 -17.15 18.70 -29.77
N ILE A 336 -18.04 19.56 -29.30
CA ILE A 336 -17.72 20.68 -28.41
C ILE A 336 -18.16 20.31 -27.00
N VAL A 337 -17.24 20.37 -26.05
CA VAL A 337 -17.52 20.29 -24.61
C VAL A 337 -17.34 21.66 -24.00
N LEU A 338 -18.34 22.13 -23.26
CA LEU A 338 -18.36 23.47 -22.68
C LEU A 338 -18.12 23.40 -21.17
N GLY A 339 -16.98 23.91 -20.72
CA GLY A 339 -16.60 23.89 -19.30
C GLY A 339 -15.10 23.65 -19.09
N ALA A 340 -14.66 23.79 -17.84
CA ALA A 340 -13.25 23.63 -17.45
C ALA A 340 -13.07 23.01 -16.05
N GLY A 341 -14.06 22.27 -15.55
CA GLY A 341 -13.96 21.44 -14.35
C GLY A 341 -13.91 19.96 -14.71
N ASP A 342 -13.79 19.08 -13.71
CA ASP A 342 -13.65 17.63 -13.88
C ASP A 342 -14.67 17.03 -14.85
N THR A 343 -15.94 17.42 -14.69
CA THR A 343 -17.04 16.99 -15.56
C THR A 343 -16.80 17.27 -17.04
N ALA A 344 -16.14 18.39 -17.39
CA ALA A 344 -15.84 18.72 -18.78
C ALA A 344 -14.76 17.78 -19.35
N PHE A 345 -13.75 17.45 -18.57
CA PHE A 345 -12.67 16.55 -18.99
C PHE A 345 -13.14 15.10 -19.10
N ASP A 346 -13.99 14.65 -18.18
CA ASP A 346 -14.64 13.34 -18.25
C ASP A 346 -15.57 13.25 -19.48
N CYS A 347 -16.35 14.30 -19.78
CA CYS A 347 -17.16 14.37 -21.00
C CYS A 347 -16.29 14.29 -22.26
N ALA A 348 -15.16 15.01 -22.28
CA ALA A 348 -14.27 15.04 -23.44
C ALA A 348 -13.63 13.68 -23.73
N THR A 349 -13.06 13.03 -22.72
CA THR A 349 -12.42 11.71 -22.85
C THR A 349 -13.46 10.60 -23.11
N SER A 350 -14.66 10.70 -22.54
CA SER A 350 -15.77 9.79 -22.80
C SER A 350 -16.34 9.92 -24.22
N ALA A 351 -16.35 11.13 -24.79
CA ALA A 351 -16.76 11.35 -26.18
C ALA A 351 -15.86 10.58 -27.18
N LEU A 352 -14.55 10.48 -26.91
CA LEU A 352 -13.64 9.66 -27.72
C LEU A 352 -14.01 8.17 -27.68
N ARG A 353 -14.45 7.66 -26.51
CA ARG A 353 -14.93 6.26 -26.38
C ARG A 353 -16.23 6.02 -27.15
N CYS A 354 -17.01 7.07 -27.38
CA CYS A 354 -18.25 7.01 -28.16
C CYS A 354 -18.05 7.11 -29.68
N GLY A 355 -16.80 7.29 -30.15
CA GLY A 355 -16.46 7.38 -31.58
C GLY A 355 -16.22 8.79 -32.11
N ALA A 356 -16.10 9.80 -31.25
CA ALA A 356 -15.82 11.17 -31.67
C ALA A 356 -14.54 11.25 -32.51
N ARG A 357 -14.60 11.96 -33.64
CA ARG A 357 -13.43 12.15 -34.52
C ARG A 357 -12.47 13.21 -33.97
N ARG A 358 -13.01 14.24 -33.31
CA ARG A 358 -12.25 15.32 -32.67
C ARG A 358 -13.08 15.93 -31.55
N VAL A 359 -12.43 16.33 -30.46
CA VAL A 359 -13.08 16.96 -29.32
C VAL A 359 -12.43 18.33 -29.05
N PHE A 360 -13.26 19.35 -28.89
CA PHE A 360 -12.87 20.69 -28.48
C PHE A 360 -13.43 20.97 -27.09
N ILE A 361 -12.57 21.35 -26.15
CA ILE A 361 -12.94 21.82 -24.82
C ILE A 361 -12.90 23.35 -24.88
N ALA A 362 -14.07 23.97 -24.90
CA ALA A 362 -14.22 25.42 -24.98
C ALA A 362 -14.63 25.98 -23.61
N PHE A 363 -13.96 27.05 -23.19
CA PHE A 363 -14.18 27.66 -21.89
C PHE A 363 -14.04 29.18 -21.91
N ARG A 364 -14.88 29.85 -21.12
CA ARG A 364 -15.06 31.32 -21.13
C ARG A 364 -13.93 32.13 -20.48
N LYS A 365 -12.83 31.50 -20.09
CA LYS A 365 -11.68 32.12 -19.41
C LYS A 365 -10.36 31.62 -20.00
N GLY A 366 -9.21 31.98 -19.41
CA GLY A 366 -7.90 31.50 -19.83
C GLY A 366 -7.54 30.11 -19.29
N PHE A 367 -6.45 29.53 -19.79
CA PHE A 367 -5.92 28.23 -19.32
C PHE A 367 -5.57 28.23 -17.82
N VAL A 368 -5.07 29.35 -17.31
CA VAL A 368 -4.76 29.53 -15.88
C VAL A 368 -6.00 29.48 -14.97
N ASN A 369 -7.20 29.48 -15.55
CA ASN A 369 -8.48 29.45 -14.83
C ASN A 369 -9.19 28.09 -14.95
N ILE A 370 -8.54 27.07 -15.50
CA ILE A 370 -9.04 25.70 -15.45
C ILE A 370 -9.21 25.31 -13.98
N ARG A 371 -10.38 24.73 -13.65
CA ARG A 371 -10.74 24.35 -12.28
C ARG A 371 -10.33 22.92 -11.94
N ALA A 372 -10.33 22.04 -12.93
CA ALA A 372 -9.84 20.67 -12.75
C ALA A 372 -8.35 20.69 -12.42
N VAL A 373 -7.90 19.72 -11.64
CA VAL A 373 -6.48 19.60 -11.32
C VAL A 373 -5.65 19.22 -12.55
N PRO A 374 -4.34 19.53 -12.56
CA PRO A 374 -3.47 19.27 -13.71
C PRO A 374 -3.49 17.81 -14.18
N GLU A 375 -3.65 16.86 -13.26
CA GLU A 375 -3.67 15.43 -13.58
C GLU A 375 -4.88 15.05 -14.42
N GLU A 376 -6.04 15.66 -14.16
CA GLU A 376 -7.28 15.43 -14.92
C GLU A 376 -7.22 16.09 -16.30
N MET A 377 -6.67 17.30 -16.37
CA MET A 377 -6.42 17.99 -17.63
C MET A 377 -5.44 17.21 -18.53
N GLU A 378 -4.41 16.59 -17.95
CA GLU A 378 -3.39 15.86 -18.71
C GLU A 378 -4.00 14.65 -19.45
N LEU A 379 -5.00 13.97 -18.88
CA LEU A 379 -5.67 12.84 -19.54
C LEU A 379 -6.29 13.26 -20.88
N ALA A 380 -7.06 14.35 -20.90
CA ALA A 380 -7.67 14.85 -22.13
C ALA A 380 -6.62 15.36 -23.14
N LYS A 381 -5.54 15.97 -22.65
CA LYS A 381 -4.45 16.51 -23.46
C LYS A 381 -3.62 15.41 -24.14
N GLU A 382 -3.27 14.34 -23.42
CA GLU A 382 -2.56 13.19 -23.99
C GLU A 382 -3.38 12.49 -25.08
N GLU A 383 -4.71 12.49 -24.93
CA GLU A 383 -5.68 12.00 -25.90
C GLU A 383 -6.07 13.02 -26.98
N LYS A 384 -5.28 14.10 -27.13
CA LYS A 384 -5.37 15.09 -28.22
C LYS A 384 -6.71 15.83 -28.28
N CYS A 385 -7.38 16.04 -27.14
CA CYS A 385 -8.45 17.03 -27.06
C CYS A 385 -7.86 18.43 -27.29
N GLU A 386 -8.57 19.25 -28.06
CA GLU A 386 -8.16 20.62 -28.34
C GLU A 386 -8.77 21.57 -27.32
N PHE A 387 -8.04 22.62 -26.94
CA PHE A 387 -8.45 23.55 -25.89
C PHE A 387 -8.65 24.94 -26.48
N LEU A 388 -9.85 25.50 -26.31
CA LEU A 388 -10.24 26.79 -26.86
C LEU A 388 -10.62 27.75 -25.71
N PRO A 389 -9.65 28.50 -25.17
CA PRO A 389 -9.90 29.46 -24.09
C PRO A 389 -10.63 30.71 -24.60
N PHE A 390 -11.13 31.52 -23.67
CA PHE A 390 -11.72 32.83 -23.92
C PHE A 390 -12.95 32.82 -24.86
N LEU A 391 -13.76 31.76 -24.79
CA LEU A 391 -14.96 31.62 -25.62
C LEU A 391 -16.22 31.48 -24.77
N SER A 392 -17.15 32.44 -24.93
CA SER A 392 -18.48 32.38 -24.34
C SER A 392 -19.52 31.96 -25.39
N PRO A 393 -20.33 30.92 -25.12
CA PRO A 393 -21.43 30.49 -25.97
C PRO A 393 -22.43 31.59 -26.34
N ARG A 394 -22.86 31.66 -27.61
CA ARG A 394 -23.94 32.56 -28.06
C ARG A 394 -25.08 31.89 -28.79
N LYS A 395 -24.79 31.07 -29.81
CA LYS A 395 -25.84 30.50 -30.65
C LYS A 395 -25.47 29.14 -31.19
N VAL A 396 -26.37 28.17 -31.05
CA VAL A 396 -26.25 26.86 -31.70
C VAL A 396 -26.90 26.92 -33.08
N THR A 397 -26.18 26.47 -34.11
CA THR A 397 -26.69 26.42 -35.48
C THR A 397 -27.19 25.02 -35.80
N VAL A 398 -28.49 24.90 -36.02
CA VAL A 398 -29.16 23.63 -36.38
C VAL A 398 -29.59 23.70 -37.84
N LYS A 399 -29.24 22.68 -38.63
CA LYS A 399 -29.69 22.50 -40.02
C LYS A 399 -30.13 21.06 -40.23
N GLY A 400 -31.28 20.85 -40.88
CA GLY A 400 -31.81 19.51 -41.14
C GLY A 400 -32.03 18.68 -39.87
N GLY A 401 -32.39 19.33 -38.76
CA GLY A 401 -32.58 18.66 -37.47
C GLY A 401 -31.29 18.22 -36.74
N LYS A 402 -30.11 18.63 -37.21
CA LYS A 402 -28.81 18.33 -36.58
C LYS A 402 -28.02 19.60 -36.32
N ILE A 403 -27.24 19.61 -35.24
CA ILE A 403 -26.26 20.67 -34.99
C ILE A 403 -25.17 20.59 -36.06
N VAL A 404 -24.79 21.73 -36.62
CA VAL A 404 -23.71 21.85 -37.62
C VAL A 404 -22.61 22.82 -37.20
N GLY A 405 -22.79 23.51 -36.07
CA GLY A 405 -21.83 24.43 -35.51
C GLY A 405 -22.39 25.28 -34.39
N MET A 406 -21.50 26.00 -33.73
CA MET A 406 -21.81 26.86 -32.60
C MET A 406 -21.04 28.18 -32.73
N GLN A 407 -21.74 29.27 -32.50
CA GLN A 407 -21.18 30.61 -32.44
C GLN A 407 -20.83 30.97 -31.00
N PHE A 408 -19.65 31.55 -30.84
CA PHE A 408 -19.11 32.10 -29.60
C PHE A 408 -18.79 33.57 -29.78
N VAL A 409 -18.69 34.27 -28.66
CA VAL A 409 -18.03 35.58 -28.55
C VAL A 409 -16.76 35.44 -27.74
N ARG A 410 -15.78 36.28 -28.04
CA ARG A 410 -14.54 36.34 -27.27
C ARG A 410 -14.83 36.89 -25.88
N THR A 411 -14.12 36.37 -24.89
CA THR A 411 -14.08 36.95 -23.55
C THR A 411 -12.69 37.47 -23.23
N GLU A 412 -12.61 38.47 -22.36
CA GLU A 412 -11.35 38.94 -21.80
C GLU A 412 -11.53 39.45 -20.37
N GLN A 413 -10.42 39.61 -19.68
CA GLN A 413 -10.39 40.14 -18.33
C GLN A 413 -9.95 41.61 -18.38
N ASP A 414 -10.76 42.50 -17.82
CA ASP A 414 -10.41 43.92 -17.72
C ASP A 414 -9.39 44.18 -16.60
N GLU A 415 -8.92 45.43 -16.49
CA GLU A 415 -7.94 45.85 -15.48
C GLU A 415 -8.44 45.66 -14.02
N THR A 416 -9.76 45.57 -13.82
CA THR A 416 -10.38 45.35 -12.50
C THR A 416 -10.54 43.87 -12.16
N GLY A 417 -10.22 42.98 -13.10
CA GLY A 417 -10.37 41.54 -12.95
C GLY A 417 -11.75 41.00 -13.34
N ASN A 418 -12.66 41.86 -13.81
CA ASN A 418 -13.98 41.43 -14.29
C ASN A 418 -13.87 40.82 -15.69
N TRP A 419 -14.77 39.89 -15.99
CA TRP A 419 -14.81 39.22 -17.28
C TRP A 419 -15.85 39.90 -18.17
N VAL A 420 -15.41 40.37 -19.34
CA VAL A 420 -16.24 41.03 -20.34
C VAL A 420 -16.35 40.17 -21.60
N GLU A 421 -17.47 40.31 -22.30
CA GLU A 421 -17.76 39.62 -23.57
C GLU A 421 -17.71 40.64 -24.71
N ASP A 422 -16.94 40.35 -25.75
CA ASP A 422 -16.82 41.20 -26.93
C ASP A 422 -17.73 40.64 -28.05
N GLU A 423 -18.86 41.33 -28.26
CA GLU A 423 -19.87 40.95 -29.25
C GLU A 423 -19.41 41.09 -30.71
N GLU A 424 -18.40 41.93 -30.97
CA GLU A 424 -17.86 42.13 -32.32
C GLU A 424 -16.91 40.99 -32.70
N GLN A 425 -16.20 40.42 -31.71
CA GLN A 425 -15.25 39.33 -31.90
C GLN A 425 -15.92 37.96 -31.77
N THR A 426 -16.51 37.49 -32.88
CA THR A 426 -17.22 36.20 -32.92
C THR A 426 -16.39 35.06 -33.52
N VAL A 427 -16.65 33.83 -33.06
CA VAL A 427 -16.07 32.59 -33.60
C VAL A 427 -17.19 31.64 -34.00
N HIS A 428 -17.16 31.10 -35.21
CA HIS A 428 -18.07 30.06 -35.65
C HIS A 428 -17.34 28.71 -35.76
N LEU A 429 -17.53 27.86 -34.76
CA LEU A 429 -16.89 26.55 -34.69
C LEU A 429 -17.83 25.47 -35.21
N LYS A 430 -17.40 24.71 -36.23
CA LYS A 430 -18.16 23.56 -36.75
C LYS A 430 -18.18 22.43 -35.73
N ALA A 431 -19.35 21.86 -35.51
CA ALA A 431 -19.56 20.75 -34.59
C ALA A 431 -20.82 20.00 -34.95
N ASP A 432 -20.82 18.72 -34.63
CA ASP A 432 -21.95 17.80 -34.82
C ASP A 432 -22.64 17.51 -33.48
N VAL A 433 -21.87 17.61 -32.38
CA VAL A 433 -22.35 17.36 -31.01
C VAL A 433 -21.87 18.48 -30.08
N VAL A 434 -22.75 18.91 -29.18
CA VAL A 434 -22.45 19.88 -28.11
C VAL A 434 -22.80 19.28 -26.76
N ILE A 435 -21.86 19.30 -25.82
CA ILE A 435 -22.02 18.80 -24.46
C ILE A 435 -21.80 19.96 -23.48
N SER A 436 -22.83 20.34 -22.73
CA SER A 436 -22.71 21.34 -21.66
C SER A 436 -22.28 20.70 -20.35
N ALA A 437 -21.17 21.18 -19.77
CA ALA A 437 -20.60 20.70 -18.51
C ALA A 437 -20.41 21.87 -17.51
N PHE A 438 -21.45 22.67 -17.33
CA PHE A 438 -21.44 23.86 -16.45
C PHE A 438 -21.62 23.60 -14.97
N GLY A 439 -21.60 22.32 -14.56
CA GLY A 439 -21.87 21.89 -13.20
C GLY A 439 -23.32 21.49 -12.99
N SER A 440 -23.67 21.28 -11.72
CA SER A 440 -24.98 20.78 -11.30
C SER A 440 -25.55 21.64 -10.18
N VAL A 441 -26.87 21.59 -9.96
CA VAL A 441 -27.63 22.42 -9.03
C VAL A 441 -28.80 21.65 -8.42
N LEU A 442 -29.45 22.25 -7.41
CA LEU A 442 -30.75 21.82 -6.89
C LEU A 442 -31.80 22.88 -7.24
N ASN A 443 -32.64 22.60 -8.22
CA ASN A 443 -33.68 23.51 -8.69
C ASN A 443 -35.09 22.92 -8.62
N ASP A 444 -35.24 21.60 -8.56
CA ASP A 444 -36.56 20.93 -8.53
C ASP A 444 -37.38 21.43 -7.31
N PRO A 445 -38.48 22.16 -7.53
CA PRO A 445 -39.30 22.70 -6.45
C PRO A 445 -39.87 21.60 -5.56
N LYS A 446 -40.18 20.42 -6.12
CA LYS A 446 -40.75 19.30 -5.38
C LYS A 446 -39.76 18.69 -4.40
N VAL A 447 -38.49 18.63 -4.77
CA VAL A 447 -37.41 18.15 -3.89
C VAL A 447 -37.15 19.18 -2.78
N ARG A 448 -37.15 20.47 -3.11
CA ARG A 448 -36.94 21.55 -2.13
C ARG A 448 -38.08 21.65 -1.13
N GLU A 449 -39.31 21.48 -1.59
CA GLU A 449 -40.49 21.48 -0.71
C GLU A 449 -40.53 20.24 0.20
N ALA A 450 -40.06 19.08 -0.26
CA ALA A 450 -39.92 17.88 0.57
C ALA A 450 -38.95 18.04 1.76
N LEU A 451 -38.03 19.01 1.67
CA LEU A 451 -37.07 19.40 2.71
C LEU A 451 -37.63 20.44 3.69
N HIS A 452 -38.85 20.93 3.51
CA HIS A 452 -39.46 21.86 4.47
C HIS A 452 -39.57 21.22 5.87
N PRO A 453 -39.28 21.94 6.98
CA PRO A 453 -39.04 23.39 7.09
C PRO A 453 -37.57 23.83 7.19
N ILE A 454 -36.60 23.03 6.70
CA ILE A 454 -35.17 23.42 6.86
C ILE A 454 -34.87 24.74 6.14
N LYS A 455 -33.96 25.53 6.72
CA LYS A 455 -33.47 26.77 6.11
C LYS A 455 -32.57 26.49 4.91
N PHE A 456 -32.68 27.36 3.91
CA PHE A 456 -31.80 27.38 2.76
C PHE A 456 -30.97 28.66 2.77
N ASN A 457 -29.72 28.56 2.37
CA ASN A 457 -28.81 29.70 2.27
C ASN A 457 -29.06 30.51 0.99
N ARG A 458 -28.28 31.59 0.80
CA ARG A 458 -28.36 32.46 -0.39
C ARG A 458 -28.11 31.76 -1.74
N TRP A 459 -27.50 30.58 -1.72
CA TRP A 459 -27.21 29.79 -2.91
C TRP A 459 -28.33 28.80 -3.25
N GLY A 460 -29.42 28.80 -2.47
CA GLY A 460 -30.52 27.87 -2.66
C GLY A 460 -30.20 26.44 -2.24
N LEU A 461 -29.22 26.25 -1.34
CA LEU A 461 -28.84 24.96 -0.77
C LEU A 461 -29.19 24.88 0.73
N PRO A 462 -29.43 23.67 1.29
CA PRO A 462 -29.65 23.50 2.73
C PRO A 462 -28.54 24.14 3.55
N GLU A 463 -28.91 24.97 4.52
CA GLU A 463 -27.97 25.58 5.45
C GLU A 463 -27.66 24.59 6.58
N VAL A 464 -26.37 24.40 6.86
CA VAL A 464 -25.88 23.55 7.95
C VAL A 464 -24.84 24.27 8.78
N ASP A 465 -24.71 23.87 10.04
CA ASP A 465 -23.53 24.18 10.84
C ASP A 465 -22.32 23.37 10.33
N PRO A 466 -21.18 24.00 10.01
CA PRO A 466 -20.05 23.34 9.34
C PRO A 466 -19.27 22.36 10.22
N GLU A 467 -19.41 22.44 11.55
CA GLU A 467 -18.77 21.50 12.47
C GLU A 467 -19.66 20.26 12.69
N THR A 468 -20.97 20.47 12.82
CA THR A 468 -21.90 19.40 13.21
C THR A 468 -22.64 18.77 12.03
N MET A 469 -22.64 19.44 10.87
CA MET A 469 -23.44 19.10 9.68
C MET A 469 -24.96 19.13 9.93
N GLN A 470 -25.39 19.75 11.03
CA GLN A 470 -26.79 19.85 11.44
C GLN A 470 -27.48 21.00 10.70
N THR A 471 -28.70 20.76 10.22
CA THR A 471 -29.52 21.82 9.60
C THR A 471 -30.20 22.69 10.67
N SER A 472 -31.10 23.61 10.26
CA SER A 472 -31.96 24.33 11.21
C SER A 472 -32.92 23.42 12.01
N GLU A 473 -33.15 22.19 11.55
CA GLU A 473 -33.93 21.18 12.26
C GLU A 473 -32.99 20.20 12.97
N ALA A 474 -33.10 20.08 14.30
CA ALA A 474 -32.11 19.37 15.10
C ALA A 474 -31.92 17.88 14.75
N TRP A 475 -32.94 17.24 14.17
CA TRP A 475 -32.93 15.83 13.80
C TRP A 475 -32.50 15.58 12.34
N VAL A 476 -32.24 16.65 11.57
CA VAL A 476 -31.91 16.60 10.14
C VAL A 476 -30.51 17.15 9.91
N PHE A 477 -29.70 16.38 9.22
CA PHE A 477 -28.30 16.66 8.89
C PHE A 477 -28.12 16.59 7.37
N ALA A 478 -27.10 17.25 6.82
CA ALA A 478 -26.80 17.19 5.40
C ALA A 478 -25.29 17.23 5.13
N GLY A 479 -24.83 16.60 4.04
CA GLY A 479 -23.41 16.54 3.70
C GLY A 479 -23.16 16.13 2.25
N GLY A 480 -21.96 16.44 1.74
CA GLY A 480 -21.57 16.26 0.34
C GLY A 480 -22.00 17.44 -0.54
N ASP A 481 -22.06 17.22 -1.86
CA ASP A 481 -22.32 18.27 -2.85
C ASP A 481 -23.57 19.13 -2.56
N ILE A 482 -24.58 18.55 -1.90
CA ILE A 482 -25.83 19.26 -1.54
C ILE A 482 -25.60 20.45 -0.60
N VAL A 483 -24.53 20.45 0.18
CA VAL A 483 -24.15 21.57 1.07
C VAL A 483 -23.42 22.68 0.30
N GLY A 484 -22.82 22.35 -0.85
CA GLY A 484 -22.08 23.30 -1.69
C GLY A 484 -20.70 23.69 -1.16
N LEU A 485 -20.15 22.95 -0.19
CA LEU A 485 -18.80 23.12 0.33
C LEU A 485 -17.84 22.09 -0.27
N ALA A 486 -18.20 20.80 -0.22
CA ALA A 486 -17.43 19.72 -0.82
C ALA A 486 -17.42 19.84 -2.35
N ASN A 487 -16.24 19.60 -2.96
CA ASN A 487 -16.08 19.50 -4.41
C ASN A 487 -15.49 18.14 -4.84
N THR A 488 -15.19 17.27 -3.87
CA THR A 488 -14.54 15.98 -4.11
C THR A 488 -15.25 14.83 -3.38
N THR A 489 -15.01 13.60 -3.84
CA THR A 489 -15.52 12.40 -3.17
C THR A 489 -15.06 12.31 -1.71
N VAL A 490 -13.80 12.62 -1.43
CA VAL A 490 -13.24 12.48 -0.07
C VAL A 490 -13.78 13.51 0.91
N GLU A 491 -14.08 14.73 0.46
CA GLU A 491 -14.78 15.73 1.28
C GLU A 491 -16.21 15.31 1.56
N SER A 492 -16.93 14.80 0.55
CA SER A 492 -18.28 14.26 0.75
C SER A 492 -18.30 13.10 1.75
N VAL A 493 -17.31 12.21 1.68
CA VAL A 493 -17.12 11.14 2.69
C VAL A 493 -16.88 11.75 4.07
N ASN A 494 -16.08 12.80 4.18
CA ASN A 494 -15.81 13.46 5.45
C ASN A 494 -17.06 14.13 6.03
N ASP A 495 -17.90 14.77 5.21
CA ASP A 495 -19.16 15.35 5.70
C ASP A 495 -20.05 14.29 6.32
N GLY A 496 -20.17 13.12 5.68
CA GLY A 496 -20.89 11.97 6.23
C GLY A 496 -20.28 11.44 7.53
N LYS A 497 -18.94 11.37 7.60
CA LYS A 497 -18.18 10.97 8.80
C LYS A 497 -18.47 11.94 9.95
N GLN A 498 -18.34 13.24 9.71
CA GLN A 498 -18.58 14.29 10.70
C GLN A 498 -20.03 14.25 11.18
N ALA A 499 -21.00 14.20 10.26
CA ALA A 499 -22.42 14.11 10.57
C ALA A 499 -22.75 12.90 11.45
N SER A 500 -22.12 11.74 11.21
CA SER A 500 -22.40 10.51 11.97
C SER A 500 -22.18 10.67 13.49
N TRP A 501 -21.14 11.40 13.91
CA TRP A 501 -20.86 11.66 15.32
C TRP A 501 -21.94 12.54 15.95
N HIS A 502 -22.40 13.56 15.22
CA HIS A 502 -23.40 14.49 15.72
C HIS A 502 -24.83 13.93 15.65
N ILE A 503 -25.13 13.08 14.67
CA ILE A 503 -26.34 12.25 14.65
C ILE A 503 -26.33 11.31 15.86
N HIS A 504 -25.19 10.67 16.15
CA HIS A 504 -25.05 9.82 17.34
C HIS A 504 -25.33 10.59 18.62
N LYS A 505 -24.64 11.72 18.82
CA LYS A 505 -24.87 12.62 19.96
C LYS A 505 -26.33 13.06 20.07
N TYR A 506 -26.95 13.43 18.96
CA TYR A 506 -28.35 13.85 18.92
C TYR A 506 -29.28 12.71 19.35
N ILE A 507 -29.17 11.52 18.73
CA ILE A 507 -30.02 10.38 19.07
C ILE A 507 -29.85 9.99 20.53
N GLN A 508 -28.62 9.86 21.03
CA GLN A 508 -28.39 9.49 22.44
C GLN A 508 -29.09 10.49 23.39
N SER A 509 -29.02 11.79 23.09
CA SER A 509 -29.70 12.82 23.89
C SER A 509 -31.23 12.66 23.91
N GLN A 510 -31.85 12.21 22.81
CA GLN A 510 -33.29 11.96 22.73
C GLN A 510 -33.73 10.76 23.60
N TYR A 511 -32.81 9.86 23.92
CA TYR A 511 -33.04 8.72 24.81
C TYR A 511 -32.46 8.94 26.21
N GLY A 512 -32.11 10.18 26.58
CA GLY A 512 -31.60 10.51 27.91
C GLY A 512 -30.19 10.02 28.21
N ALA A 513 -29.42 9.64 27.18
CA ALA A 513 -28.03 9.22 27.28
C ALA A 513 -27.07 10.35 26.88
N SER A 514 -25.91 10.39 27.53
CA SER A 514 -24.81 11.28 27.15
C SER A 514 -23.74 10.52 26.37
N VAL A 515 -22.96 11.26 25.58
CA VAL A 515 -21.79 10.77 24.85
C VAL A 515 -20.54 11.50 25.32
N SER A 516 -19.37 10.95 25.01
CA SER A 516 -18.08 11.59 25.32
C SER A 516 -18.00 12.98 24.67
N VAL A 517 -17.29 13.91 25.33
CA VAL A 517 -17.04 15.24 24.75
C VAL A 517 -16.08 15.15 23.56
N LYS A 518 -15.09 14.26 23.67
CA LYS A 518 -14.16 13.94 22.58
C LYS A 518 -14.83 12.96 21.61
N PRO A 519 -14.82 13.22 20.29
CA PRO A 519 -15.29 12.27 19.30
C PRO A 519 -14.55 10.93 19.33
N GLU A 520 -15.32 9.83 19.33
CA GLU A 520 -14.83 8.45 19.42
C GLU A 520 -15.46 7.57 18.34
N LEU A 521 -15.28 7.96 17.06
CA LEU A 521 -15.75 7.14 15.94
C LEU A 521 -14.95 5.81 15.87
N PRO A 522 -15.62 4.64 15.77
CA PRO A 522 -14.91 3.37 15.74
C PRO A 522 -14.15 3.14 14.44
N LEU A 523 -13.06 2.37 14.56
CA LEU A 523 -12.23 1.94 13.44
C LEU A 523 -12.97 0.91 12.54
N PHE A 524 -12.32 0.53 11.43
CA PHE A 524 -12.75 -0.56 10.57
C PHE A 524 -12.26 -1.90 11.10
N TYR A 525 -13.13 -2.92 11.15
CA TYR A 525 -12.77 -4.25 11.65
C TYR A 525 -13.16 -5.37 10.68
N THR A 526 -12.38 -6.46 10.72
CA THR A 526 -12.65 -7.70 9.95
C THR A 526 -12.41 -8.93 10.84
N PRO A 527 -12.77 -10.16 10.39
CA PRO A 527 -12.46 -11.39 11.13
C PRO A 527 -10.96 -11.59 11.40
N VAL A 528 -10.07 -10.97 10.61
CA VAL A 528 -8.61 -11.02 10.83
C VAL A 528 -8.25 -10.41 12.18
N ASP A 529 -8.95 -9.38 12.65
CA ASP A 529 -8.65 -8.72 13.91
C ASP A 529 -8.89 -9.61 15.14
N LEU A 530 -9.71 -10.65 14.98
CA LEU A 530 -10.03 -11.62 16.03
C LEU A 530 -8.96 -12.72 16.16
N VAL A 531 -7.98 -12.77 15.25
CA VAL A 531 -6.93 -13.80 15.27
C VAL A 531 -6.05 -13.63 16.50
N ASP A 532 -5.96 -14.72 17.27
CA ASP A 532 -5.07 -14.82 18.42
C ASP A 532 -3.62 -15.00 17.95
N ILE A 533 -2.78 -14.04 18.33
CA ILE A 533 -1.34 -14.04 18.08
C ILE A 533 -0.54 -14.19 19.37
N SER A 534 -1.18 -14.56 20.48
CA SER A 534 -0.50 -14.85 21.73
C SER A 534 0.35 -16.12 21.63
N VAL A 535 1.37 -16.21 22.48
CA VAL A 535 2.28 -17.35 22.52
C VAL A 535 2.78 -17.57 23.95
N GLU A 536 2.99 -18.82 24.32
CA GLU A 536 3.65 -19.18 25.58
C GLU A 536 5.07 -19.66 25.29
N MET A 537 6.03 -19.21 26.08
CA MET A 537 7.43 -19.62 25.98
C MET A 537 8.06 -19.61 27.37
N ALA A 538 8.72 -20.72 27.74
CA ALA A 538 9.39 -20.88 29.04
C ALA A 538 8.47 -20.56 30.25
N GLY A 539 7.19 -20.92 30.16
CA GLY A 539 6.18 -20.64 31.20
C GLY A 539 5.67 -19.19 31.24
N LEU A 540 6.13 -18.32 30.34
CA LEU A 540 5.67 -16.93 30.22
C LEU A 540 4.66 -16.79 29.08
N ARG A 541 3.56 -16.09 29.35
CA ARG A 541 2.52 -15.82 28.35
C ARG A 541 2.71 -14.43 27.75
N PHE A 542 2.91 -14.39 26.43
CA PHE A 542 3.06 -13.18 25.65
C PHE A 542 1.76 -12.91 24.89
N MET A 543 1.20 -11.70 25.02
CA MET A 543 -0.01 -11.32 24.29
C MET A 543 0.17 -11.22 22.77
N ASN A 544 1.41 -10.98 22.33
CA ASN A 544 1.88 -11.06 20.95
C ASN A 544 3.39 -11.36 20.96
N PRO A 545 3.99 -11.90 19.88
CA PRO A 545 5.36 -12.38 19.92
C PRO A 545 6.39 -11.27 19.74
N PHE A 546 6.01 -9.99 19.66
CA PHE A 546 6.91 -8.89 19.33
C PHE A 546 7.34 -8.11 20.58
N GLY A 547 8.63 -7.84 20.68
CA GLY A 547 9.18 -7.09 21.81
C GLY A 547 10.37 -6.21 21.47
N LEU A 548 10.65 -5.26 22.36
CA LEU A 548 11.84 -4.41 22.25
C LEU A 548 13.09 -5.20 22.65
N ALA A 549 14.12 -5.23 21.80
CA ALA A 549 15.43 -5.76 22.18
C ALA A 549 16.13 -4.83 23.19
N SER A 550 17.05 -5.38 24.01
CA SER A 550 17.98 -4.59 24.84
C SER A 550 18.88 -3.75 23.93
N ALA A 551 18.49 -2.51 23.67
CA ALA A 551 19.15 -1.62 22.73
C ALA A 551 18.68 -0.16 22.91
N THR A 552 18.97 0.70 21.92
CA THR A 552 18.63 2.13 21.96
C THR A 552 17.13 2.41 22.14
N PRO A 553 16.16 1.63 21.60
CA PRO A 553 14.74 1.87 21.85
C PRO A 553 14.32 1.59 23.30
N ALA A 554 15.19 0.96 24.11
CA ALA A 554 15.00 0.70 25.53
C ALA A 554 16.01 1.45 26.40
N THR A 555 16.51 2.62 25.94
CA THR A 555 17.50 3.43 26.68
C THR A 555 16.99 3.91 28.04
N SER A 556 15.68 4.10 28.20
CA SER A 556 15.03 4.47 29.46
C SER A 556 13.71 3.72 29.65
N SER A 557 13.30 3.53 30.90
CA SER A 557 12.03 2.87 31.24
C SER A 557 10.80 3.62 30.75
N ALA A 558 10.85 4.96 30.68
CA ALA A 558 9.78 5.77 30.09
C ALA A 558 9.57 5.46 28.59
N MET A 559 10.61 5.02 27.86
CA MET A 559 10.45 4.54 26.48
C MET A 559 9.74 3.19 26.44
N ILE A 560 10.09 2.28 27.35
CA ILE A 560 9.42 0.97 27.48
C ILE A 560 7.93 1.15 27.80
N ARG A 561 7.60 2.05 28.74
CA ARG A 561 6.21 2.42 29.05
C ARG A 561 5.42 2.80 27.79
N ARG A 562 5.94 3.76 27.01
CA ARG A 562 5.30 4.20 25.76
C ARG A 562 5.18 3.09 24.72
N ALA A 563 6.14 2.16 24.68
CA ALA A 563 6.03 0.98 23.82
C ALA A 563 4.92 0.03 24.29
N PHE A 564 4.75 -0.19 25.59
CA PHE A 564 3.63 -0.97 26.11
C PHE A 564 2.28 -0.32 25.86
N GLU A 565 2.18 0.99 26.02
CA GLU A 565 1.01 1.81 25.66
C GLU A 565 0.69 1.68 24.16
N ALA A 566 1.71 1.63 23.30
CA ALA A 566 1.54 1.40 21.85
C ALA A 566 1.13 -0.05 21.50
N GLY A 567 1.33 -1.03 22.39
CA GLY A 567 0.87 -2.41 22.19
C GLY A 567 1.96 -3.48 22.13
N TRP A 568 3.24 -3.15 22.34
CA TRP A 568 4.33 -4.15 22.34
C TRP A 568 4.09 -5.23 23.40
N GLY A 569 4.31 -6.50 23.06
CA GLY A 569 3.98 -7.64 23.93
C GLY A 569 5.00 -7.83 25.07
N PHE A 570 6.26 -7.50 24.80
CA PHE A 570 7.32 -7.54 25.81
C PHE A 570 8.42 -6.50 25.53
N ALA A 571 9.27 -6.26 26.52
CA ALA A 571 10.43 -5.40 26.34
C ALA A 571 11.59 -5.87 27.21
N ILE A 572 12.79 -5.65 26.72
CA ILE A 572 14.02 -5.93 27.45
C ILE A 572 14.66 -4.61 27.87
N THR A 573 15.02 -4.49 29.14
CA THR A 573 15.78 -3.32 29.61
C THR A 573 17.09 -3.20 28.84
N LYS A 574 17.60 -1.98 28.64
CA LYS A 574 19.00 -1.84 28.23
C LYS A 574 19.87 -2.56 29.26
N THR A 575 20.82 -3.36 28.78
CA THR A 575 21.72 -4.14 29.63
C THR A 575 22.32 -3.25 30.72
N PHE A 576 22.24 -3.65 31.98
CA PHE A 576 22.83 -2.93 33.11
C PHE A 576 23.68 -3.86 33.97
N SER A 577 24.54 -3.26 34.79
CA SER A 577 25.53 -3.94 35.62
C SER A 577 25.50 -3.41 37.05
N LEU A 578 26.34 -3.98 37.92
CA LEU A 578 26.62 -3.43 39.24
C LEU A 578 27.32 -2.06 39.13
N ASP A 579 27.21 -1.24 40.17
CA ASP A 579 27.73 0.14 40.16
C ASP A 579 29.26 0.19 39.97
N LYS A 580 29.99 -0.85 40.40
CA LYS A 580 31.44 -0.99 40.18
C LYS A 580 31.82 -1.13 38.69
N ASP A 581 30.88 -1.57 37.86
CA ASP A 581 31.06 -1.79 36.42
C ASP A 581 30.46 -0.68 35.57
N ILE A 582 30.18 0.49 36.17
CA ILE A 582 29.62 1.64 35.48
C ILE A 582 30.46 2.02 34.25
N VAL A 583 29.76 2.47 33.20
CA VAL A 583 30.37 2.85 31.92
C VAL A 583 30.01 4.26 31.50
N THR A 584 30.82 4.81 30.61
CA THR A 584 30.58 6.08 29.92
C THR A 584 30.65 5.85 28.42
N ASN A 585 29.62 6.25 27.68
CA ASN A 585 29.61 6.16 26.22
C ASN A 585 30.48 7.22 25.58
N VAL A 586 31.03 6.90 24.40
CA VAL A 586 31.69 7.87 23.51
C VAL A 586 30.71 8.49 22.51
N SER A 587 31.13 9.53 21.79
CA SER A 587 30.37 10.13 20.68
C SER A 587 31.29 10.61 19.54
N PRO A 588 30.88 10.48 18.27
CA PRO A 588 29.69 9.77 17.77
C PRO A 588 29.81 8.25 17.93
N ARG A 589 28.68 7.54 18.06
CA ARG A 589 28.67 6.09 18.36
C ARG A 589 27.66 5.22 17.62
N ILE A 590 26.70 5.80 16.90
CA ILE A 590 25.74 5.07 16.07
C ILE A 590 25.73 5.74 14.71
N ILE A 591 25.87 4.95 13.65
CA ILE A 591 25.92 5.45 12.27
C ILE A 591 25.03 4.59 11.36
N ARG A 592 24.59 5.19 10.24
CA ARG A 592 23.92 4.44 9.17
C ARG A 592 24.85 3.41 8.54
N GLY A 593 24.26 2.38 8.00
CA GLY A 593 24.94 1.39 7.17
C GLY A 593 25.28 1.92 5.79
N ILE A 594 26.34 1.39 5.18
CA ILE A 594 26.66 1.57 3.75
C ILE A 594 26.40 0.30 2.93
N THR A 595 25.78 -0.70 3.55
CA THR A 595 25.53 -2.04 3.01
C THR A 595 24.57 -2.07 1.82
N SER A 596 23.82 -0.99 1.58
CA SER A 596 22.95 -0.80 0.41
C SER A 596 23.28 0.46 -0.39
N GLY A 597 24.55 0.88 -0.39
CA GLY A 597 25.00 2.04 -1.15
C GLY A 597 24.62 3.39 -0.55
N PRO A 598 24.64 4.49 -1.33
CA PRO A 598 24.40 5.85 -0.85
C PRO A 598 22.90 6.19 -0.73
N LEU A 599 22.09 5.28 -0.19
CA LEU A 599 20.67 5.52 0.09
C LEU A 599 20.49 6.06 1.51
N TYR A 600 19.93 7.27 1.62
CA TYR A 600 19.69 7.98 2.88
C TYR A 600 18.20 7.98 3.24
N GLY A 601 17.88 8.41 4.46
CA GLY A 601 16.50 8.48 4.94
C GLY A 601 15.94 7.11 5.36
N PRO A 602 14.67 6.81 5.02
CA PRO A 602 13.94 5.67 5.57
C PRO A 602 14.58 4.32 5.20
N GLY A 603 14.35 3.32 6.05
CA GLY A 603 14.70 1.93 5.72
C GLY A 603 16.19 1.68 5.53
N GLN A 604 17.05 2.27 6.37
CA GLN A 604 18.47 1.93 6.37
C GLN A 604 18.63 0.42 6.59
N SER A 605 19.32 -0.23 5.64
CA SER A 605 19.53 -1.69 5.63
C SER A 605 20.35 -2.20 6.81
N SER A 606 21.17 -1.33 7.41
CA SER A 606 21.85 -1.63 8.66
C SER A 606 22.20 -0.37 9.43
N PHE A 607 22.57 -0.55 10.70
CA PHE A 607 23.30 0.43 11.49
C PHE A 607 24.55 -0.23 12.05
N LEU A 608 25.59 0.55 12.31
CA LEU A 608 26.71 0.13 13.16
C LEU A 608 26.74 0.98 14.42
N ASN A 609 26.97 0.33 15.56
CA ASN A 609 27.13 1.02 16.84
C ASN A 609 28.41 0.59 17.57
N ILE A 610 29.00 1.52 18.30
CA ILE A 610 30.05 1.31 19.30
C ILE A 610 29.54 1.74 20.69
N GLU A 611 28.25 1.52 20.96
CA GLU A 611 27.57 1.89 22.21
C GLU A 611 27.71 0.79 23.27
N LEU A 612 28.06 1.15 24.50
CA LEU A 612 28.23 0.19 25.59
C LEU A 612 26.86 -0.25 26.19
N ILE A 613 26.91 -0.85 27.38
CA ILE A 613 25.73 -1.11 28.22
C ILE A 613 25.10 0.22 28.70
N SER A 614 24.03 0.13 29.48
CA SER A 614 23.36 1.27 30.09
C SER A 614 24.32 2.12 30.94
N GLU A 615 24.29 3.44 30.75
CA GLU A 615 24.93 4.41 31.67
C GLU A 615 24.09 4.64 32.93
N LYS A 616 22.84 4.16 32.97
CA LYS A 616 21.97 4.19 34.15
C LYS A 616 22.23 3.00 35.06
N THR A 617 22.15 3.22 36.37
CA THR A 617 22.51 2.26 37.42
C THR A 617 21.54 1.08 37.53
N ALA A 618 21.98 0.01 38.19
CA ALA A 618 21.10 -1.11 38.52
C ALA A 618 19.91 -0.67 39.39
N ALA A 619 20.10 0.30 40.29
CA ALA A 619 19.02 0.83 41.13
C ALA A 619 17.90 1.46 40.30
N TYR A 620 18.26 2.28 39.31
CA TYR A 620 17.31 2.87 38.36
C TYR A 620 16.50 1.79 37.65
N TRP A 621 17.16 0.76 37.11
CA TRP A 621 16.50 -0.28 36.36
C TRP A 621 15.62 -1.18 37.23
N CYS A 622 16.09 -1.58 38.41
CA CYS A 622 15.28 -2.39 39.31
C CYS A 622 14.02 -1.64 39.79
N GLN A 623 14.16 -0.35 40.13
CA GLN A 623 12.98 0.45 40.47
C GLN A 623 12.02 0.60 39.27
N SER A 624 12.57 0.84 38.08
CA SER A 624 11.79 0.96 36.85
C SER A 624 11.05 -0.32 36.46
N VAL A 625 11.66 -1.49 36.64
CA VAL A 625 11.02 -2.79 36.37
C VAL A 625 9.83 -2.98 37.31
N ARG A 626 9.99 -2.66 38.59
CA ARG A 626 8.90 -2.70 39.58
C ARG A 626 7.71 -1.83 39.15
N GLU A 627 7.99 -0.61 38.71
CA GLU A 627 6.97 0.33 38.21
C GLU A 627 6.29 -0.18 36.94
N LEU A 628 7.07 -0.67 35.96
CA LEU A 628 6.52 -1.19 34.71
C LEU A 628 5.65 -2.43 34.96
N LYS A 629 6.03 -3.32 35.86
CA LYS A 629 5.23 -4.52 36.17
C LYS A 629 4.01 -4.23 37.02
N ALA A 630 4.06 -3.21 37.88
CA ALA A 630 2.88 -2.74 38.60
C ALA A 630 1.83 -2.19 37.64
N ASP A 631 2.25 -1.38 36.66
CA ASP A 631 1.33 -0.73 35.72
C ASP A 631 0.91 -1.62 34.55
N PHE A 632 1.76 -2.58 34.18
CA PHE A 632 1.56 -3.47 33.03
C PHE A 632 1.79 -4.94 33.42
N PRO A 633 0.90 -5.55 34.23
CA PRO A 633 1.09 -6.91 34.74
C PRO A 633 1.14 -7.97 33.62
N ASP A 634 0.37 -7.78 32.55
CA ASP A 634 0.28 -8.71 31.40
C ASP A 634 1.39 -8.52 30.36
N LYS A 635 2.22 -7.48 30.51
CA LYS A 635 3.36 -7.20 29.61
C LYS A 635 4.61 -7.83 30.19
N ILE A 636 5.34 -8.57 29.37
CA ILE A 636 6.56 -9.24 29.83
C ILE A 636 7.72 -8.24 29.86
N VAL A 637 8.39 -8.11 31.01
CA VAL A 637 9.59 -7.29 31.22
C VAL A 637 10.77 -8.20 31.54
N ILE A 638 11.76 -8.21 30.64
CA ILE A 638 12.97 -9.01 30.79
C ILE A 638 14.13 -8.08 31.19
N ALA A 639 14.79 -8.35 32.30
CA ALA A 639 15.94 -7.56 32.73
C ALA A 639 17.22 -8.05 32.06
N SER A 640 17.84 -7.24 31.20
CA SER A 640 19.13 -7.58 30.60
C SER A 640 20.29 -7.22 31.53
N LEU A 641 21.15 -8.19 31.82
CA LEU A 641 22.22 -8.08 32.81
C LEU A 641 23.58 -8.39 32.21
N MET A 642 24.64 -7.78 32.77
CA MET A 642 26.02 -8.15 32.46
C MET A 642 26.93 -7.92 33.66
N CYS A 643 27.82 -8.88 33.92
CA CYS A 643 28.88 -8.81 34.92
C CYS A 643 30.21 -9.30 34.32
N SER A 644 31.29 -9.10 35.06
CA SER A 644 32.56 -9.81 34.84
C SER A 644 32.39 -11.32 35.00
N TYR A 645 33.41 -12.11 34.63
CA TYR A 645 33.42 -13.56 34.91
C TYR A 645 33.69 -13.81 36.41
N ASP A 646 32.74 -13.39 37.24
CA ASP A 646 32.77 -13.53 38.69
C ASP A 646 31.44 -14.09 39.19
N LYS A 647 31.53 -15.14 40.01
CA LYS A 647 30.35 -15.86 40.49
C LYS A 647 29.50 -14.98 41.40
N SER A 648 30.09 -14.27 42.34
CA SER A 648 29.36 -13.41 43.28
C SER A 648 28.57 -12.34 42.54
N ASP A 649 29.18 -11.69 41.55
CA ASP A 649 28.56 -10.60 40.80
C ASP A 649 27.32 -11.05 40.04
N TRP A 650 27.42 -12.16 39.29
CA TRP A 650 26.29 -12.71 38.54
C TRP A 650 25.16 -13.13 39.49
N MET A 651 25.48 -13.72 40.64
CA MET A 651 24.47 -14.11 41.63
C MET A 651 23.82 -12.90 42.32
N GLU A 652 24.59 -11.86 42.63
CA GLU A 652 24.09 -10.62 43.25
C GLU A 652 23.15 -9.87 42.30
N LEU A 653 23.63 -9.59 41.08
CA LEU A 653 22.87 -8.78 40.12
C LEU A 653 21.60 -9.49 39.65
N SER A 654 21.66 -10.81 39.43
CA SER A 654 20.48 -11.60 39.04
C SER A 654 19.41 -11.60 40.13
N ARG A 655 19.79 -11.79 41.41
CA ARG A 655 18.85 -11.68 42.55
C ARG A 655 18.25 -10.30 42.68
N LYS A 656 19.05 -9.23 42.47
CA LYS A 656 18.56 -7.85 42.51
C LYS A 656 17.50 -7.60 41.43
N ALA A 657 17.73 -8.13 40.23
CA ALA A 657 16.79 -8.04 39.12
C ALA A 657 15.53 -8.90 39.35
N GLU A 658 15.65 -10.13 39.86
CA GLU A 658 14.48 -10.94 40.25
C GLU A 658 13.64 -10.25 41.33
N ALA A 659 14.28 -9.72 42.38
CA ALA A 659 13.61 -8.98 43.46
C ALA A 659 12.93 -7.67 43.00
N SER A 660 13.21 -7.22 41.78
CA SER A 660 12.48 -6.09 41.18
C SER A 660 11.12 -6.47 40.61
N GLY A 661 10.85 -7.77 40.43
CA GLY A 661 9.64 -8.29 39.80
C GLY A 661 9.79 -8.54 38.30
N ALA A 662 11.01 -8.59 37.76
CA ALA A 662 11.22 -8.97 36.36
C ALA A 662 10.63 -10.36 36.07
N ASP A 663 9.96 -10.53 34.92
CA ASP A 663 9.38 -11.84 34.55
C ASP A 663 10.45 -12.85 34.16
N ALA A 664 11.57 -12.36 33.63
CA ALA A 664 12.75 -13.15 33.28
C ALA A 664 14.02 -12.29 33.20
N LEU A 665 15.17 -12.95 33.05
CA LEU A 665 16.46 -12.31 32.83
C LEU A 665 17.02 -12.62 31.44
N GLU A 666 17.77 -11.67 30.85
CA GLU A 666 18.57 -11.88 29.64
C GLU A 666 20.05 -11.64 29.95
N LEU A 667 20.86 -12.69 29.91
CA LEU A 667 22.30 -12.62 30.19
C LEU A 667 23.03 -12.15 28.94
N ASN A 668 23.54 -10.91 28.96
CA ASN A 668 24.27 -10.36 27.83
C ASN A 668 25.72 -10.85 27.84
N LEU A 669 25.98 -11.94 27.12
CA LEU A 669 27.31 -12.52 26.96
C LEU A 669 27.97 -12.11 25.63
N SER A 670 27.49 -11.04 25.00
CA SER A 670 27.68 -10.91 23.54
C SER A 670 28.06 -9.52 23.05
N CYS A 671 28.21 -8.52 23.94
CA CYS A 671 28.64 -7.19 23.52
C CYS A 671 30.04 -7.26 22.88
N PRO A 672 30.21 -6.91 21.58
CA PRO A 672 31.46 -7.13 20.86
C PRO A 672 32.52 -6.05 21.11
N HIS A 673 32.13 -4.91 21.70
CA HIS A 673 33.00 -3.73 21.79
C HIS A 673 33.06 -3.15 23.22
N GLY A 674 34.25 -2.67 23.60
CA GLY A 674 34.55 -1.99 24.87
C GLY A 674 34.42 -2.84 26.15
N MET A 675 33.88 -4.06 26.04
CA MET A 675 33.66 -4.97 27.17
C MET A 675 34.56 -6.19 27.16
N GLY A 676 35.00 -6.65 25.98
CA GLY A 676 35.92 -7.78 25.87
C GLY A 676 37.28 -7.52 26.53
N GLU A 677 37.77 -6.27 26.44
CA GLU A 677 39.01 -5.82 27.11
C GLU A 677 38.91 -5.88 28.65
N ARG A 678 37.69 -5.95 29.20
CA ARG A 678 37.40 -6.10 30.63
C ARG A 678 37.03 -7.54 31.01
N GLY A 679 37.20 -8.50 30.10
CA GLY A 679 36.81 -9.90 30.31
C GLY A 679 35.30 -10.11 30.38
N MET A 680 34.50 -9.22 29.80
CA MET A 680 33.03 -9.28 29.80
C MET A 680 32.45 -9.39 28.38
N GLY A 681 31.15 -9.68 28.28
CA GLY A 681 30.45 -9.71 26.99
C GLY A 681 31.03 -10.78 26.07
N LEU A 682 31.43 -10.38 24.84
CA LEU A 682 31.94 -11.30 23.81
C LEU A 682 33.07 -12.21 24.31
N ALA A 683 33.93 -11.72 25.21
CA ALA A 683 35.00 -12.53 25.79
C ALA A 683 34.50 -13.79 26.53
N CYS A 684 33.29 -13.74 27.10
CA CYS A 684 32.64 -14.90 27.71
C CYS A 684 31.80 -15.69 26.70
N GLY A 685 31.02 -15.00 25.85
CA GLY A 685 30.06 -15.66 24.95
C GLY A 685 30.66 -16.43 23.78
N GLN A 686 31.97 -16.36 23.58
CA GLN A 686 32.68 -17.16 22.58
C GLN A 686 33.20 -18.50 23.12
N ASP A 687 33.18 -18.70 24.44
CA ASP A 687 33.68 -19.90 25.11
C ASP A 687 32.53 -20.70 25.75
N PRO A 688 32.24 -21.93 25.27
CA PRO A 688 31.20 -22.78 25.85
C PRO A 688 31.36 -23.03 27.36
N GLU A 689 32.58 -23.11 27.89
CA GLU A 689 32.80 -23.36 29.32
C GLU A 689 32.37 -22.17 30.18
N LEU A 690 32.77 -20.96 29.79
CA LEU A 690 32.40 -19.74 30.49
C LEU A 690 30.89 -19.54 30.48
N VAL A 691 30.25 -19.73 29.32
CA VAL A 691 28.78 -19.64 29.18
C VAL A 691 28.07 -20.64 30.09
N ARG A 692 28.51 -21.90 30.11
CA ARG A 692 27.93 -22.93 30.97
C ARG A 692 28.03 -22.56 32.45
N ASN A 693 29.18 -22.05 32.88
CA ASN A 693 29.42 -21.68 34.27
C ASN A 693 28.59 -20.47 34.70
N ILE A 694 28.52 -19.42 33.87
CA ILE A 694 27.67 -18.25 34.14
C ILE A 694 26.21 -18.65 34.28
N CYS A 695 25.69 -19.45 33.35
CA CYS A 695 24.31 -19.94 33.41
C CYS A 695 24.07 -20.75 34.69
N ARG A 696 25.04 -21.61 35.08
CA ARG A 696 24.95 -22.40 36.32
C ARG A 696 24.89 -21.51 37.56
N TRP A 697 25.66 -20.42 37.59
CA TRP A 697 25.64 -19.47 38.72
C TRP A 697 24.30 -18.74 38.82
N VAL A 698 23.77 -18.25 37.70
CA VAL A 698 22.48 -17.57 37.66
C VAL A 698 21.35 -18.53 38.02
N ARG A 699 21.34 -19.76 37.49
CA ARG A 699 20.32 -20.77 37.83
C ARG A 699 20.26 -21.10 39.31
N GLN A 700 21.41 -21.09 40.00
CA GLN A 700 21.50 -21.27 41.46
C GLN A 700 21.03 -20.04 42.25
N ALA A 701 21.00 -18.87 41.61
CA ALA A 701 20.72 -17.59 42.27
C ALA A 701 19.24 -17.20 42.22
N VAL A 702 18.54 -17.54 41.13
CA VAL A 702 17.16 -17.10 40.84
C VAL A 702 16.24 -18.27 40.49
N GLN A 703 14.93 -18.07 40.65
CA GLN A 703 13.87 -19.01 40.29
C GLN A 703 13.20 -18.65 38.96
N ILE A 704 13.07 -17.35 38.64
CA ILE A 704 12.51 -16.90 37.36
C ILE A 704 13.30 -17.43 36.16
N PRO A 705 12.67 -17.56 34.97
CA PRO A 705 13.36 -17.97 33.76
C PRO A 705 14.50 -17.02 33.37
N PHE A 706 15.56 -17.55 32.76
CA PHE A 706 16.58 -16.71 32.15
C PHE A 706 17.10 -17.24 30.81
N PHE A 707 17.52 -16.31 29.96
CA PHE A 707 17.94 -16.57 28.59
C PHE A 707 19.37 -16.07 28.36
N ALA A 708 20.24 -16.91 27.79
CA ALA A 708 21.58 -16.45 27.40
C ALA A 708 21.52 -15.80 26.02
N LYS A 709 21.92 -14.52 25.91
CA LYS A 709 22.00 -13.81 24.62
C LYS A 709 23.32 -14.14 23.95
N LEU A 710 23.25 -14.76 22.78
CA LEU A 710 24.38 -15.34 22.06
C LEU A 710 24.94 -14.38 21.01
N THR A 711 26.25 -14.47 20.79
CA THR A 711 26.96 -13.69 19.78
C THR A 711 26.97 -14.49 18.48
N PRO A 712 26.74 -13.86 17.31
CA PRO A 712 26.93 -14.54 16.04
C PRO A 712 28.42 -14.66 15.67
N ASN A 713 29.32 -14.03 16.42
CA ASN A 713 30.76 -13.95 16.14
C ASN A 713 31.52 -15.17 16.70
N VAL A 714 31.02 -16.38 16.40
CA VAL A 714 31.59 -17.67 16.81
C VAL A 714 31.55 -18.64 15.65
N THR A 715 32.47 -19.59 15.64
CA THR A 715 32.52 -20.65 14.62
C THR A 715 31.28 -21.56 14.69
N ASP A 716 30.92 -22.01 15.89
CA ASP A 716 29.76 -22.86 16.12
C ASP A 716 28.88 -22.32 17.26
N ILE A 717 27.82 -21.61 16.90
CA ILE A 717 26.85 -21.06 17.86
C ILE A 717 26.02 -22.15 18.56
N VAL A 718 25.91 -23.35 17.97
CA VAL A 718 25.18 -24.47 18.58
C VAL A 718 25.90 -24.96 19.83
N SER A 719 27.23 -25.01 19.80
CA SER A 719 28.04 -25.37 20.98
C SER A 719 27.76 -24.42 22.17
N ILE A 720 27.65 -23.13 21.91
CA ILE A 720 27.36 -22.11 22.93
C ILE A 720 25.92 -22.24 23.44
N ALA A 721 24.94 -22.42 22.55
CA ALA A 721 23.55 -22.64 22.94
C ALA A 721 23.39 -23.90 23.80
N ARG A 722 24.10 -24.98 23.45
CA ARG A 722 24.13 -26.22 24.23
C ARG A 722 24.75 -25.99 25.61
N ALA A 723 25.87 -25.28 25.68
CA ALA A 723 26.50 -24.93 26.95
C ALA A 723 25.57 -24.09 27.86
N ALA A 724 24.83 -23.12 27.29
CA ALA A 724 23.84 -22.36 28.04
C ALA A 724 22.73 -23.28 28.60
N LYS A 725 22.19 -24.18 27.77
CA LYS A 725 21.19 -25.18 28.18
C LYS A 725 21.72 -26.11 29.29
N GLU A 726 22.93 -26.63 29.14
CA GLU A 726 23.61 -27.48 30.14
C GLU A 726 23.88 -26.73 31.45
N GLY A 727 24.09 -25.41 31.38
CA GLY A 727 24.21 -24.54 32.55
C GLY A 727 22.86 -24.22 33.21
N GLY A 728 21.73 -24.63 32.63
CA GLY A 728 20.40 -24.45 33.18
C GLY A 728 19.66 -23.21 32.67
N ALA A 729 20.09 -22.60 31.57
CA ALA A 729 19.29 -21.57 30.91
C ALA A 729 17.96 -22.14 30.38
N ASP A 730 16.88 -21.37 30.49
CA ASP A 730 15.54 -21.75 30.05
C ASP A 730 15.34 -21.52 28.54
N GLY A 731 16.30 -20.86 27.89
CA GLY A 731 16.32 -20.58 26.47
C GLY A 731 17.52 -19.72 26.07
N VAL A 732 17.56 -19.30 24.81
CA VAL A 732 18.60 -18.41 24.29
C VAL A 732 18.02 -17.29 23.44
N THR A 733 18.68 -16.14 23.46
CA THR A 733 18.42 -15.07 22.49
C THR A 733 19.43 -15.15 21.35
N ALA A 734 18.96 -15.34 20.12
CA ALA A 734 19.78 -15.51 18.92
C ALA A 734 19.43 -14.44 17.87
N THR A 735 20.27 -13.45 17.58
CA THR A 735 21.63 -13.22 18.11
C THR A 735 21.89 -11.74 18.40
N ASN A 736 22.97 -11.43 19.11
CA ASN A 736 23.51 -10.06 19.16
C ASN A 736 24.02 -9.60 17.77
N THR A 737 24.59 -8.40 17.73
CA THR A 737 25.17 -7.76 16.54
C THR A 737 26.38 -8.50 15.97
N VAL A 738 26.60 -8.34 14.66
CA VAL A 738 27.76 -8.88 13.94
C VAL A 738 28.91 -7.87 14.03
N SER A 739 30.10 -8.31 14.42
CA SER A 739 31.27 -7.43 14.52
C SER A 739 31.70 -6.92 13.14
N GLY A 740 32.01 -5.63 13.03
CA GLY A 740 32.49 -5.06 11.77
C GLY A 740 33.00 -3.63 11.85
N LEU A 741 33.44 -3.13 10.71
CA LEU A 741 33.80 -1.73 10.46
C LEU A 741 32.95 -1.24 9.28
N MET A 742 32.14 -0.20 9.49
CA MET A 742 31.14 0.18 8.47
C MET A 742 31.79 0.80 7.25
N GLY A 743 32.81 1.63 7.42
CA GLY A 743 33.54 2.21 6.30
C GLY A 743 34.57 3.25 6.70
N LEU A 744 35.40 3.59 5.73
CA LEU A 744 36.36 4.69 5.80
C LEU A 744 35.97 5.74 4.75
N LYS A 745 36.32 6.99 5.01
CA LYS A 745 36.28 8.08 4.03
C LYS A 745 37.45 7.94 3.06
N ALA A 746 37.41 8.72 1.97
CA ALA A 746 38.47 8.74 0.96
C ALA A 746 39.85 9.15 1.52
N ASP A 747 39.89 9.91 2.62
CA ASP A 747 41.13 10.28 3.32
C ASP A 747 41.64 9.21 4.30
N GLY A 748 40.99 8.04 4.35
CA GLY A 748 41.31 6.93 5.25
C GLY A 748 40.73 7.07 6.66
N THR A 749 40.07 8.18 7.00
CA THR A 749 39.47 8.37 8.33
C THR A 749 38.19 7.55 8.49
N PRO A 750 37.92 6.95 9.66
CA PRO A 750 36.74 6.12 9.85
C PRO A 750 35.45 6.92 10.01
N TRP A 751 34.32 6.22 9.92
CA TRP A 751 33.05 6.70 10.45
C TRP A 751 32.38 5.55 11.22
N PRO A 752 32.06 5.71 12.52
CA PRO A 752 32.23 6.90 13.35
C PRO A 752 33.70 7.24 13.65
N ALA A 753 33.99 8.53 13.81
CA ALA A 753 35.31 9.05 14.20
C ALA A 753 35.21 9.82 15.52
N VAL A 754 35.90 9.35 16.55
CA VAL A 754 35.85 9.86 17.93
C VAL A 754 37.10 10.68 18.25
N GLY A 755 36.87 11.87 18.85
CA GLY A 755 37.92 12.78 19.31
C GLY A 755 38.73 13.43 18.19
N VAL A 756 39.69 14.28 18.57
CA VAL A 756 40.59 15.01 17.64
C VAL A 756 41.39 14.04 16.77
N GLY A 757 41.79 12.90 17.33
CA GLY A 757 42.51 11.85 16.61
C GLY A 757 41.65 11.04 15.62
N LYS A 758 40.34 11.34 15.48
CA LYS A 758 39.40 10.66 14.57
C LYS A 758 39.45 9.13 14.68
N ARG A 759 39.56 8.61 15.91
CA ARG A 759 39.75 7.17 16.17
C ARG A 759 38.43 6.42 16.06
N THR A 760 38.51 5.11 15.86
CA THR A 760 37.35 4.22 15.93
C THR A 760 37.76 2.87 16.52
N THR A 761 36.77 2.02 16.78
CA THR A 761 36.96 0.60 17.10
C THR A 761 35.94 -0.21 16.31
N TYR A 762 36.07 -1.54 16.28
CA TYR A 762 35.05 -2.40 15.69
C TYR A 762 33.72 -2.22 16.45
N GLY A 763 32.63 -2.14 15.69
CA GLY A 763 31.29 -2.00 16.24
C GLY A 763 30.39 -3.16 15.88
N GLY A 764 29.19 -3.15 16.45
CA GLY A 764 28.13 -4.10 16.16
C GLY A 764 27.24 -3.64 15.01
N VAL A 765 27.23 -4.40 13.92
CA VAL A 765 26.29 -4.26 12.80
C VAL A 765 24.95 -4.89 13.19
N SER A 766 23.88 -4.15 12.93
CA SER A 766 22.47 -4.53 13.16
C SER A 766 21.62 -4.25 11.92
N GLY A 767 20.34 -4.64 11.93
CA GLY A 767 19.40 -4.38 10.84
C GLY A 767 19.27 -5.52 9.84
N THR A 768 18.61 -5.26 8.72
CA THR A 768 18.23 -6.29 7.72
C THR A 768 19.44 -6.96 7.09
N ALA A 769 20.57 -6.26 6.99
CA ALA A 769 21.82 -6.81 6.46
C ALA A 769 22.33 -8.04 7.23
N ILE A 770 22.00 -8.17 8.52
CA ILE A 770 22.41 -9.33 9.34
C ILE A 770 21.33 -10.41 9.48
N ARG A 771 20.13 -10.20 8.91
CA ARG A 771 19.03 -11.16 8.98
C ARG A 771 19.43 -12.57 8.51
N PRO A 772 20.17 -12.75 7.40
CA PRO A 772 20.58 -14.09 6.97
C PRO A 772 21.44 -14.83 8.01
N ILE A 773 22.30 -14.11 8.74
CA ILE A 773 23.13 -14.68 9.80
C ILE A 773 22.26 -15.09 10.99
N ALA A 774 21.31 -14.25 11.39
CA ALA A 774 20.38 -14.54 12.47
C ALA A 774 19.44 -15.71 12.15
N LEU A 775 18.88 -15.78 10.93
CA LEU A 775 18.06 -16.92 10.48
C LEU A 775 18.86 -18.23 10.51
N ARG A 776 20.11 -18.22 10.04
CA ARG A 776 21.01 -19.39 10.14
C ARG A 776 21.23 -19.80 11.59
N ALA A 777 21.48 -18.85 12.50
CA ALA A 777 21.68 -19.14 13.91
C ALA A 777 20.43 -19.78 14.53
N VAL A 778 19.26 -19.18 14.36
CA VAL A 778 17.99 -19.67 14.90
C VAL A 778 17.67 -21.07 14.38
N THR A 779 17.74 -21.29 13.06
CA THR A 779 17.48 -22.62 12.46
C THR A 779 18.47 -23.68 12.95
N SER A 780 19.77 -23.35 13.04
CA SER A 780 20.80 -24.30 13.50
C SER A 780 20.58 -24.70 14.96
N ILE A 781 20.26 -23.74 15.83
CA ILE A 781 19.96 -24.00 17.25
C ILE A 781 18.68 -24.83 17.37
N ALA A 782 17.60 -24.45 16.66
CA ALA A 782 16.32 -25.15 16.73
C ALA A 782 16.41 -26.61 16.26
N ARG A 783 17.21 -26.89 15.22
CA ARG A 783 17.49 -28.27 14.75
C ARG A 783 18.30 -29.07 15.76
N ALA A 784 19.33 -28.45 16.35
CA ALA A 784 20.24 -29.15 17.26
C ALA A 784 19.68 -29.35 18.67
N LEU A 785 18.79 -28.45 19.12
CA LEU A 785 18.15 -28.47 20.43
C LEU A 785 16.62 -28.34 20.29
N PRO A 786 15.92 -29.37 19.76
CA PRO A 786 14.47 -29.31 19.54
C PRO A 786 13.70 -28.95 20.82
N GLY A 787 12.75 -28.02 20.69
CA GLY A 787 11.92 -27.54 21.81
C GLY A 787 12.62 -26.60 22.78
N PHE A 788 13.92 -26.30 22.60
CA PHE A 788 14.61 -25.31 23.42
C PHE A 788 14.14 -23.89 23.04
N PRO A 789 13.63 -23.07 23.97
CA PRO A 789 13.12 -21.74 23.67
C PRO A 789 14.15 -20.81 23.03
N ILE A 790 13.74 -20.14 21.96
CA ILE A 790 14.57 -19.17 21.22
C ILE A 790 13.83 -17.84 21.10
N LEU A 791 14.49 -16.77 21.55
CA LEU A 791 14.11 -15.39 21.28
C LEU A 791 14.93 -14.90 20.07
N ALA A 792 14.29 -14.67 18.92
CA ALA A 792 15.00 -14.23 17.73
C ALA A 792 15.30 -12.73 17.77
N THR A 793 16.48 -12.33 17.29
CA THR A 793 16.77 -10.94 16.99
C THR A 793 17.85 -10.82 15.90
N GLY A 794 17.69 -9.85 15.01
CA GLY A 794 18.55 -9.66 13.84
C GLY A 794 17.76 -9.35 12.58
N GLY A 795 17.49 -8.06 12.35
CA GLY A 795 16.87 -7.60 11.11
C GLY A 795 15.38 -7.94 10.96
N ILE A 796 14.65 -8.19 12.05
CA ILE A 796 13.18 -8.27 12.04
C ILE A 796 12.62 -6.86 11.89
N ASP A 797 11.78 -6.66 10.88
CA ASP A 797 11.25 -5.35 10.48
C ASP A 797 9.80 -5.37 9.98
N SER A 798 9.16 -6.54 9.94
CA SER A 798 7.77 -6.72 9.50
C SER A 798 7.17 -7.99 10.11
N ALA A 799 5.85 -8.15 9.96
CA ALA A 799 5.18 -9.41 10.28
C ALA A 799 5.68 -10.58 9.41
N GLU A 800 5.96 -10.34 8.13
CA GLU A 800 6.49 -11.35 7.20
C GLU A 800 7.87 -11.83 7.67
N SER A 801 8.80 -10.92 7.96
CA SER A 801 10.12 -11.30 8.46
C SER A 801 10.05 -11.92 9.86
N GLY A 802 9.14 -11.46 10.72
CA GLY A 802 8.84 -12.10 12.00
C GLY A 802 8.38 -13.55 11.86
N LEU A 803 7.45 -13.82 10.93
CA LEU A 803 6.96 -15.17 10.65
C LEU A 803 8.06 -16.09 10.12
N GLN A 804 9.04 -15.57 9.37
CA GLN A 804 10.22 -16.36 8.97
C GLN A 804 10.98 -16.87 10.19
N PHE A 805 11.17 -16.05 11.23
CA PHE A 805 11.85 -16.48 12.45
C PHE A 805 11.02 -17.47 13.27
N LEU A 806 9.69 -17.31 13.32
CA LEU A 806 8.80 -18.29 13.93
C LEU A 806 8.92 -19.64 13.22
N HIS A 807 8.75 -19.68 11.90
CA HIS A 807 8.97 -20.88 11.09
C HIS A 807 10.38 -21.48 11.25
N SER A 808 11.38 -20.65 11.59
CA SER A 808 12.76 -21.07 11.86
C SER A 808 12.99 -21.67 13.25
N GLY A 809 11.98 -21.63 14.14
CA GLY A 809 12.03 -22.23 15.46
C GLY A 809 12.06 -21.25 16.64
N ALA A 810 12.02 -19.94 16.39
CA ALA A 810 11.86 -18.96 17.47
C ALA A 810 10.41 -18.91 17.97
N SER A 811 10.22 -18.54 19.24
CA SER A 811 8.88 -18.34 19.83
C SER A 811 8.50 -16.86 19.93
N VAL A 812 9.47 -15.99 20.17
CA VAL A 812 9.29 -14.53 20.26
C VAL A 812 10.38 -13.78 19.50
N LEU A 813 10.13 -12.51 19.21
CA LEU A 813 10.78 -11.70 18.19
C LEU A 813 11.21 -10.35 18.78
N GLN A 814 12.51 -10.12 18.99
CA GLN A 814 13.02 -8.84 19.49
C GLN A 814 13.42 -7.90 18.35
N VAL A 815 13.01 -6.64 18.46
CA VAL A 815 13.19 -5.60 17.44
C VAL A 815 14.03 -4.43 17.98
N CYS A 816 14.95 -3.93 17.14
CA CYS A 816 15.75 -2.72 17.42
C CYS A 816 15.79 -1.80 16.21
N SER A 817 16.51 -2.21 15.15
CA SER A 817 16.83 -1.34 14.01
C SER A 817 15.62 -0.86 13.23
N ALA A 818 14.53 -1.63 13.18
CA ALA A 818 13.29 -1.19 12.54
C ALA A 818 12.66 0.00 13.28
N ILE A 819 12.74 0.02 14.61
CA ILE A 819 12.29 1.15 15.43
C ILE A 819 13.25 2.32 15.30
N GLN A 820 14.57 2.08 15.17
CA GLN A 820 15.53 3.16 14.90
C GLN A 820 15.30 3.82 13.53
N ASN A 821 14.85 3.04 12.54
CA ASN A 821 14.44 3.55 11.23
C ASN A 821 13.09 4.30 11.27
N GLN A 822 12.31 4.12 12.35
CA GLN A 822 10.93 4.59 12.45
C GLN A 822 10.60 5.01 13.89
N ASP A 823 9.63 4.35 14.54
CA ASP A 823 9.14 4.66 15.88
C ASP A 823 8.34 3.46 16.43
N PHE A 824 7.77 3.60 17.63
CA PHE A 824 7.09 2.50 18.31
C PHE A 824 5.78 2.05 17.65
N THR A 825 5.17 2.82 16.75
CA THR A 825 3.86 2.47 16.18
C THR A 825 3.92 1.33 15.18
N VAL A 826 5.12 0.92 14.73
CA VAL A 826 5.30 -0.26 13.86
C VAL A 826 4.76 -1.56 14.47
N ILE A 827 4.50 -1.60 15.78
CA ILE A 827 3.85 -2.74 16.42
C ILE A 827 2.42 -3.00 15.91
N GLU A 828 1.69 -1.96 15.55
CA GLU A 828 0.34 -2.09 15.00
C GLU A 828 0.39 -2.79 13.64
N ASP A 829 1.34 -2.40 12.80
CA ASP A 829 1.66 -3.07 11.54
C ASP A 829 2.07 -4.53 11.77
N TYR A 830 2.94 -4.81 12.74
CA TYR A 830 3.41 -6.17 12.99
C TYR A 830 2.30 -7.10 13.47
N CYS A 831 1.43 -6.60 14.36
CA CYS A 831 0.32 -7.39 14.88
C CYS A 831 -0.75 -7.65 13.81
N THR A 832 -1.19 -6.61 13.08
CA THR A 832 -2.19 -6.77 12.00
C THR A 832 -1.67 -7.62 10.86
N GLY A 833 -0.39 -7.44 10.48
CA GLY A 833 0.25 -8.25 9.45
C GLY A 833 0.38 -9.71 9.84
N LEU A 834 0.71 -10.02 11.10
CA LEU A 834 0.83 -11.41 11.56
C LEU A 834 -0.54 -12.08 11.62
N ARG A 835 -1.56 -11.38 12.11
CA ARG A 835 -2.95 -11.86 12.08
C ARG A 835 -3.40 -12.19 10.66
N ALA A 836 -3.15 -11.30 9.70
CA ALA A 836 -3.50 -11.52 8.30
C ALA A 836 -2.76 -12.74 7.71
N LEU A 837 -1.46 -12.87 7.96
CA LEU A 837 -0.67 -14.02 7.48
C LEU A 837 -1.17 -15.36 8.04
N LEU A 838 -1.66 -15.40 9.28
CA LEU A 838 -2.26 -16.60 9.87
C LEU A 838 -3.67 -16.83 9.36
N TYR A 839 -4.48 -15.78 9.25
CA TYR A 839 -5.84 -15.84 8.71
C TYR A 839 -5.84 -16.39 7.29
N LEU A 840 -5.03 -15.83 6.38
CA LEU A 840 -5.01 -16.22 4.97
C LEU A 840 -4.59 -17.68 4.77
N LYS A 841 -3.82 -18.26 5.70
CA LYS A 841 -3.50 -19.69 5.65
C LYS A 841 -4.75 -20.56 5.75
N SER A 842 -5.85 -20.10 6.34
CA SER A 842 -7.10 -20.86 6.46
C SER A 842 -8.03 -20.75 5.24
N ILE A 843 -7.72 -19.85 4.31
CA ILE A 843 -8.51 -19.60 3.10
C ILE A 843 -7.99 -20.50 1.97
N GLU A 844 -8.86 -21.30 1.36
CA GLU A 844 -8.47 -22.29 0.36
C GLU A 844 -8.25 -21.66 -1.02
N GLU A 845 -9.09 -20.69 -1.37
CA GLU A 845 -9.10 -19.98 -2.65
C GLU A 845 -7.85 -19.10 -2.85
N LEU A 846 -7.10 -18.84 -1.77
CA LEU A 846 -5.91 -17.98 -1.75
C LEU A 846 -4.62 -18.78 -1.50
N GLN A 847 -4.62 -20.11 -1.62
CA GLN A 847 -3.44 -20.95 -1.34
C GLN A 847 -2.22 -20.64 -2.22
N ASP A 848 -2.44 -20.15 -3.45
CA ASP A 848 -1.37 -19.80 -4.38
C ASP A 848 -0.73 -18.43 -4.09
N TRP A 849 -1.22 -17.69 -3.10
CA TRP A 849 -0.63 -16.42 -2.68
C TRP A 849 0.61 -16.65 -1.81
N ASP A 850 1.61 -15.77 -1.95
CA ASP A 850 2.75 -15.74 -1.04
C ASP A 850 2.45 -14.79 0.13
N GLY A 851 1.88 -15.35 1.19
CA GLY A 851 1.44 -14.57 2.34
C GLY A 851 0.30 -13.63 1.97
N GLN A 852 0.58 -12.32 1.93
CA GLN A 852 -0.41 -11.30 1.51
C GLN A 852 -0.26 -10.89 0.03
N SER A 853 0.77 -11.38 -0.67
CA SER A 853 1.04 -11.03 -2.06
C SER A 853 0.20 -11.91 -3.01
N PRO A 854 -0.69 -11.32 -3.83
CA PRO A 854 -1.42 -12.07 -4.86
C PRO A 854 -0.47 -12.66 -5.89
N VAL A 855 -0.92 -13.74 -6.55
CA VAL A 855 -0.20 -14.29 -7.71
C VAL A 855 0.09 -13.20 -8.73
N THR A 856 1.37 -13.00 -9.06
CA THR A 856 1.78 -12.00 -10.04
C THR A 856 1.24 -12.36 -11.43
N LEU A 857 0.24 -11.60 -11.87
CA LEU A 857 -0.28 -11.63 -13.23
C LEU A 857 0.63 -10.83 -14.18
N SER A 858 0.64 -11.21 -15.46
CA SER A 858 1.39 -10.47 -16.49
C SER A 858 0.90 -9.02 -16.58
N ARG A 859 1.82 -8.08 -16.37
CA ARG A 859 1.50 -6.65 -16.20
C ARG A 859 2.55 -5.77 -16.88
N GLN A 860 2.11 -4.60 -17.37
CA GLN A 860 2.96 -3.51 -17.80
C GLN A 860 2.59 -2.25 -17.01
N LYS A 861 3.59 -1.62 -16.38
CA LYS A 861 3.38 -0.48 -15.45
C LYS A 861 2.34 -0.77 -14.36
N GLY A 862 2.20 -2.02 -13.92
CA GLY A 862 1.22 -2.44 -12.91
C GLY A 862 -0.17 -2.77 -13.47
N LYS A 863 -0.47 -2.40 -14.71
CA LYS A 863 -1.74 -2.66 -15.37
C LYS A 863 -1.73 -4.05 -16.04
N PRO A 864 -2.83 -4.82 -15.97
CA PRO A 864 -2.90 -6.14 -16.60
C PRO A 864 -2.65 -6.07 -18.11
N VAL A 865 -1.87 -7.01 -18.64
CA VAL A 865 -1.68 -7.14 -20.09
C VAL A 865 -2.95 -7.77 -20.71
N PRO A 866 -3.50 -7.21 -21.81
CA PRO A 866 -4.63 -7.82 -22.51
C PRO A 866 -4.28 -9.22 -23.02
N ARG A 867 -5.03 -10.23 -22.56
CA ARG A 867 -4.88 -11.63 -23.02
C ARG A 867 -5.58 -11.84 -24.34
N LEU A 868 -4.93 -11.45 -25.44
CA LEU A 868 -5.45 -11.60 -26.81
C LEU A 868 -4.58 -12.59 -27.58
N ALA A 869 -5.20 -13.56 -28.27
CA ALA A 869 -4.47 -14.50 -29.14
C ALA A 869 -3.66 -13.80 -30.25
N GLU A 870 -4.08 -12.59 -30.63
CA GLU A 870 -3.43 -11.74 -31.61
C GLU A 870 -2.20 -11.00 -31.04
N LEU A 871 -2.00 -10.99 -29.72
CA LEU A 871 -0.84 -10.40 -29.03
C LEU A 871 0.11 -11.46 -28.47
N THR A 872 -0.43 -12.51 -27.86
CA THR A 872 0.36 -13.53 -27.17
C THR A 872 1.29 -14.26 -28.15
N GLY A 873 2.59 -14.29 -27.82
CA GLY A 873 3.62 -14.94 -28.64
C GLY A 873 3.99 -14.22 -29.93
N LYS A 874 3.53 -12.98 -30.17
CA LYS A 874 3.86 -12.19 -31.38
C LYS A 874 5.16 -11.40 -31.29
N LYS A 875 5.88 -11.46 -30.17
CA LYS A 875 7.13 -10.71 -29.92
C LYS A 875 7.00 -9.21 -30.19
N LEU A 876 5.90 -8.61 -29.71
CA LEU A 876 5.64 -7.17 -29.85
C LEU A 876 6.00 -6.46 -28.53
N PRO A 877 7.21 -5.90 -28.36
CA PRO A 877 7.55 -5.15 -27.16
C PRO A 877 6.79 -3.82 -27.08
N ASN A 878 6.79 -3.20 -25.89
CA ASN A 878 6.05 -1.96 -25.62
C ASN A 878 6.86 -0.71 -26.00
N PHE A 879 7.36 -0.63 -27.23
CA PHE A 879 8.05 0.54 -27.79
C PHE A 879 7.99 0.58 -29.33
N GLY A 880 8.25 1.75 -29.91
CA GLY A 880 8.45 1.94 -31.34
C GLY A 880 7.29 1.45 -32.22
N PRO A 881 7.57 0.90 -33.42
CA PRO A 881 6.53 0.39 -34.32
C PRO A 881 5.74 -0.78 -33.73
N TYR A 882 6.35 -1.55 -32.83
CA TYR A 882 5.69 -2.67 -32.14
C TYR A 882 4.56 -2.18 -31.23
N LEU A 883 4.75 -1.06 -30.53
CA LEU A 883 3.72 -0.45 -29.70
C LEU A 883 2.53 0.05 -30.53
N GLU A 884 2.80 0.63 -31.71
CA GLU A 884 1.75 1.04 -32.65
C GLU A 884 0.91 -0.18 -33.10
N GLN A 885 1.58 -1.29 -33.43
CA GLN A 885 0.89 -2.53 -33.77
C GLN A 885 0.06 -3.09 -32.61
N ARG A 886 0.58 -3.07 -31.37
CA ARG A 886 -0.20 -3.49 -30.18
C ARG A 886 -1.45 -2.64 -30.00
N LYS A 887 -1.33 -1.31 -30.12
CA LYS A 887 -2.46 -0.38 -30.01
C LYS A 887 -3.52 -0.65 -31.06
N LYS A 888 -3.10 -0.88 -32.31
CA LYS A 888 -4.00 -1.24 -33.41
C LYS A 888 -4.79 -2.51 -33.10
N ILE A 889 -4.12 -3.58 -32.67
CA ILE A 889 -4.76 -4.86 -32.31
C ILE A 889 -5.75 -4.68 -31.15
N ILE A 890 -5.37 -3.92 -30.13
CA ILE A 890 -6.25 -3.63 -28.99
C ILE A 890 -7.50 -2.86 -29.45
N ALA A 891 -7.34 -1.82 -30.28
CA ALA A 891 -8.45 -1.05 -30.81
C ALA A 891 -9.41 -1.91 -31.65
N GLU A 892 -8.88 -2.75 -32.54
CA GLU A 892 -9.68 -3.70 -33.34
C GLU A 892 -10.46 -4.69 -32.44
N ASN A 893 -9.82 -5.19 -31.37
CA ASN A 893 -10.51 -6.05 -30.41
C ASN A 893 -11.62 -5.31 -29.64
N LYS A 894 -11.42 -4.05 -29.23
CA LYS A 894 -12.47 -3.27 -28.55
C LYS A 894 -13.69 -3.05 -29.44
N MET A 895 -13.48 -2.85 -30.74
CA MET A 895 -14.57 -2.79 -31.71
C MET A 895 -15.29 -4.15 -31.86
N ARG A 896 -14.54 -5.25 -31.93
CA ARG A 896 -15.14 -6.61 -31.93
C ARG A 896 -15.94 -6.90 -30.66
N LEU A 897 -15.51 -6.40 -29.51
CA LEU A 897 -16.26 -6.52 -28.25
C LEU A 897 -17.53 -5.66 -28.24
N LYS A 898 -17.52 -4.50 -28.92
CA LYS A 898 -18.72 -3.67 -29.09
C LYS A 898 -19.83 -4.41 -29.85
N GLU A 899 -19.46 -5.23 -30.83
CA GLU A 899 -20.40 -6.04 -31.64
C GLU A 899 -20.89 -7.30 -30.90
N ARG A 900 -20.10 -7.80 -29.94
CA ARG A 900 -20.45 -8.98 -29.15
C ARG A 900 -21.20 -8.55 -27.90
N ASN A 901 -22.50 -8.80 -27.86
CA ASN A 901 -23.30 -8.66 -26.64
C ASN A 901 -22.76 -9.60 -25.55
N THR A 902 -21.95 -9.09 -24.62
CA THR A 902 -21.56 -9.82 -23.42
C THR A 902 -22.74 -9.93 -22.47
N ALA A 903 -23.04 -11.15 -22.04
CA ALA A 903 -24.10 -11.44 -21.08
C ALA A 903 -23.85 -10.69 -19.75
N PHE A 904 -24.94 -10.17 -19.17
CA PHE A 904 -24.93 -9.61 -17.82
C PHE A 904 -24.59 -10.72 -16.82
N VAL A 905 -23.49 -10.56 -16.09
CA VAL A 905 -23.17 -11.39 -14.92
C VAL A 905 -23.36 -10.50 -13.70
N PRO A 906 -24.32 -10.80 -12.81
CA PRO A 906 -24.46 -10.10 -11.54
C PRO A 906 -23.14 -10.12 -10.78
N LEU A 907 -22.71 -8.97 -10.26
CA LEU A 907 -21.54 -8.87 -9.39
C LEU A 907 -21.95 -9.30 -7.96
N GLU A 908 -22.18 -10.59 -7.75
CA GLU A 908 -22.33 -11.13 -6.41
C GLU A 908 -20.94 -11.24 -5.75
N ARG A 909 -20.75 -10.52 -4.64
CA ARG A 909 -19.51 -10.61 -3.88
C ARG A 909 -19.54 -11.85 -3.00
N ASN A 910 -18.73 -12.85 -3.35
CA ASN A 910 -18.52 -14.02 -2.52
C ASN A 910 -17.39 -13.77 -1.51
N CYS A 911 -17.75 -13.61 -0.24
CA CYS A 911 -16.78 -13.53 0.84
C CYS A 911 -16.19 -14.91 1.14
N PHE A 912 -14.86 -14.99 1.29
CA PHE A 912 -14.20 -16.24 1.65
C PHE A 912 -14.31 -16.50 3.16
N SER A 913 -14.54 -17.76 3.51
CA SER A 913 -14.61 -18.22 4.89
C SER A 913 -13.49 -19.21 5.19
N PRO A 914 -12.94 -19.22 6.42
CA PRO A 914 -11.97 -20.22 6.83
C PRO A 914 -12.48 -21.66 6.64
N GLN A 915 -11.81 -22.44 5.78
CA GLN A 915 -12.13 -23.87 5.56
C GLN A 915 -11.39 -24.80 6.53
N LYS A 916 -10.46 -24.25 7.31
CA LYS A 916 -9.69 -24.96 8.34
C LYS A 916 -9.40 -24.03 9.52
N PRO A 917 -9.03 -24.56 10.70
CA PRO A 917 -8.68 -23.74 11.84
C PRO A 917 -7.55 -22.76 11.49
N ILE A 918 -7.70 -21.51 11.93
CA ILE A 918 -6.65 -20.50 11.79
C ILE A 918 -5.47 -20.93 12.67
N PRO A 919 -4.24 -21.07 12.13
CA PRO A 919 -3.10 -21.52 12.91
C PRO A 919 -2.77 -20.53 14.04
N ALA A 920 -2.50 -21.03 15.25
CA ALA A 920 -1.91 -20.24 16.32
C ALA A 920 -0.38 -20.15 16.13
N ILE A 921 0.29 -19.29 16.91
CA ILE A 921 1.75 -19.15 16.84
C ILE A 921 2.46 -20.48 17.07
N LYS A 922 2.04 -21.25 18.08
CA LYS A 922 2.60 -22.59 18.37
C LYS A 922 2.55 -23.56 17.18
N ASP A 923 1.58 -23.39 16.28
CA ASP A 923 1.37 -24.28 15.14
C ASP A 923 2.31 -23.95 13.98
N VAL A 924 2.92 -22.75 13.96
CA VAL A 924 3.86 -22.35 12.90
C VAL A 924 5.32 -22.43 13.34
N ILE A 925 5.60 -22.49 14.65
CA ILE A 925 6.98 -22.58 15.14
C ILE A 925 7.71 -23.79 14.54
N GLY A 926 8.88 -23.55 13.94
CA GLY A 926 9.77 -24.60 13.41
C GLY A 926 9.30 -25.29 12.12
N LYS A 927 8.19 -24.86 11.49
CA LYS A 927 7.65 -25.52 10.30
C LYS A 927 8.58 -25.51 9.08
N ALA A 928 9.55 -24.59 9.01
CA ALA A 928 10.53 -24.56 7.93
C ALA A 928 11.70 -25.54 8.12
N LEU A 929 11.93 -26.06 9.33
CA LEU A 929 13.11 -26.87 9.64
C LEU A 929 13.21 -28.16 8.83
N LYS A 930 12.07 -28.74 8.44
CA LYS A 930 12.01 -29.94 7.60
C LYS A 930 12.58 -29.75 6.18
N TYR A 931 12.74 -28.51 5.73
CA TYR A 931 13.32 -28.18 4.42
C TYR A 931 14.82 -27.82 4.50
N VAL A 932 15.40 -27.80 5.70
CA VAL A 932 16.80 -27.42 5.92
C VAL A 932 17.63 -28.66 6.23
N GLY A 933 18.50 -29.05 5.30
CA GLY A 933 19.32 -30.28 5.38
C GLY A 933 20.80 -30.03 5.05
N ALA A 934 21.56 -31.11 4.94
CA ALA A 934 22.88 -31.08 4.34
C ALA A 934 22.77 -30.95 2.81
N PHE A 935 23.83 -30.52 2.14
CA PHE A 935 23.82 -30.45 0.67
C PHE A 935 23.58 -31.82 0.01
N GLY A 936 24.06 -32.90 0.62
CA GLY A 936 23.85 -34.27 0.13
C GLY A 936 22.39 -34.73 0.17
N ASP A 937 21.51 -34.04 0.91
CA ASP A 937 20.08 -34.33 0.96
C ASP A 937 19.31 -33.68 -0.22
N LEU A 938 19.97 -32.81 -0.99
CA LEU A 938 19.35 -32.10 -2.11
C LEU A 938 19.42 -32.92 -3.40
N SER A 939 18.29 -33.06 -4.08
CA SER A 939 18.22 -33.76 -5.36
C SER A 939 19.07 -33.07 -6.41
N THR A 940 20.05 -33.79 -6.96
CA THR A 940 20.82 -33.33 -8.13
C THR A 940 20.14 -33.70 -9.45
N LEU A 941 19.06 -34.49 -9.40
CA LEU A 941 18.30 -34.95 -10.56
C LEU A 941 17.15 -33.99 -10.92
N GLU A 942 16.54 -33.34 -9.93
CA GLU A 942 15.41 -32.42 -10.11
C GLU A 942 15.90 -31.00 -10.45
N GLN A 943 16.54 -30.86 -11.60
CA GLN A 943 17.06 -29.59 -12.09
C GLN A 943 15.96 -28.68 -12.64
N VAL A 944 16.23 -27.37 -12.65
CA VAL A 944 15.33 -26.34 -13.18
C VAL A 944 15.99 -25.55 -14.31
N VAL A 945 15.19 -24.83 -15.10
CA VAL A 945 15.64 -23.83 -16.07
C VAL A 945 14.83 -22.55 -15.91
N ALA A 946 15.41 -21.43 -16.34
CA ALA A 946 14.70 -20.15 -16.31
C ALA A 946 13.71 -20.04 -17.47
N MET A 947 12.54 -19.47 -17.21
CA MET A 947 11.52 -19.16 -18.20
C MET A 947 11.13 -17.68 -18.06
N ILE A 948 11.12 -16.94 -19.16
CA ILE A 948 10.82 -15.50 -19.17
C ILE A 948 9.43 -15.27 -19.76
N ASP A 949 8.61 -14.50 -19.06
CA ASP A 949 7.36 -13.93 -19.58
C ASP A 949 7.66 -12.66 -20.40
N GLU A 950 7.56 -12.78 -21.72
CA GLU A 950 7.81 -11.70 -22.67
C GLU A 950 6.85 -10.51 -22.48
N ASP A 951 5.60 -10.75 -22.09
CA ASP A 951 4.58 -9.69 -21.93
C ASP A 951 4.86 -8.79 -20.72
N THR A 952 5.58 -9.33 -19.73
CA THR A 952 5.99 -8.62 -18.51
C THR A 952 7.39 -8.01 -18.63
N CYS A 953 8.18 -8.46 -19.61
CA CYS A 953 9.54 -7.97 -19.84
C CYS A 953 9.58 -6.46 -20.16
N ILE A 954 10.62 -5.79 -19.66
CA ILE A 954 10.88 -4.36 -19.94
C ILE A 954 12.15 -4.14 -20.78
N ASN A 955 12.67 -5.20 -21.40
CA ASN A 955 13.72 -5.14 -22.42
C ASN A 955 15.08 -4.59 -21.94
N CYS A 956 15.42 -4.74 -20.65
CA CYS A 956 16.63 -4.15 -20.08
C CYS A 956 17.92 -4.95 -20.34
N GLY A 957 17.82 -6.20 -20.80
CA GLY A 957 18.98 -7.07 -21.05
C GLY A 957 19.77 -7.50 -19.80
N LYS A 958 19.32 -7.21 -18.57
CA LYS A 958 20.07 -7.58 -17.35
C LYS A 958 20.24 -9.09 -17.19
N CYS A 959 19.22 -9.88 -17.50
CA CYS A 959 19.31 -11.33 -17.51
C CYS A 959 20.38 -11.83 -18.47
N PHE A 960 20.43 -11.27 -19.68
CA PHE A 960 21.43 -11.53 -20.71
C PHE A 960 22.84 -11.20 -20.21
N MET A 961 23.09 -9.96 -19.78
CA MET A 961 24.40 -9.52 -19.28
C MET A 961 24.90 -10.41 -18.13
N THR A 962 24.05 -10.71 -17.15
CA THR A 962 24.43 -11.55 -16.01
C THR A 962 24.69 -13.00 -16.41
N CYS A 963 23.93 -13.57 -17.36
CA CYS A 963 24.21 -14.92 -17.85
C CYS A 963 25.51 -14.98 -18.67
N ASN A 964 25.90 -13.87 -19.31
CA ASN A 964 27.11 -13.81 -20.11
C ASN A 964 28.36 -13.70 -19.26
N ASP A 965 28.42 -12.70 -18.38
CA ASP A 965 29.65 -12.37 -17.65
C ASP A 965 29.70 -13.03 -16.26
N SER A 966 28.66 -13.76 -15.87
CA SER A 966 28.58 -14.46 -14.58
C SER A 966 27.85 -15.80 -14.68
N GLY A 967 27.69 -16.35 -15.88
CA GLY A 967 26.90 -17.56 -16.11
C GLY A 967 27.41 -18.41 -17.28
N TYR A 968 26.48 -18.82 -18.14
CA TYR A 968 26.66 -19.89 -19.12
C TYR A 968 26.31 -19.47 -20.56
N GLN A 969 26.20 -18.16 -20.84
CA GLN A 969 25.88 -17.61 -22.16
C GLN A 969 24.63 -18.28 -22.76
N ALA A 970 23.61 -18.49 -21.92
CA ALA A 970 22.43 -19.30 -22.21
C ALA A 970 21.17 -18.46 -22.51
N ILE A 971 21.34 -17.18 -22.81
CA ILE A 971 20.24 -16.26 -23.11
C ILE A 971 20.57 -15.57 -24.43
N GLN A 972 19.66 -15.69 -25.40
CA GLN A 972 19.69 -14.88 -26.62
C GLN A 972 18.99 -13.55 -26.33
N PHE A 973 19.52 -12.46 -26.87
CA PHE A 973 18.92 -11.13 -26.76
C PHE A 973 18.72 -10.56 -28.14
N ASP A 974 17.46 -10.39 -28.53
CA ASP A 974 17.12 -10.00 -29.89
C ASP A 974 17.49 -8.53 -30.18
N PRO A 975 18.23 -8.23 -31.26
CA PRO A 975 18.74 -6.88 -31.54
C PRO A 975 17.67 -5.87 -31.91
N GLU A 976 16.48 -6.31 -32.34
CA GLU A 976 15.42 -5.42 -32.82
C GLU A 976 14.35 -5.19 -31.74
N THR A 977 13.91 -6.27 -31.10
CA THR A 977 12.84 -6.26 -30.09
C THR A 977 13.38 -6.12 -28.67
N HIS A 978 14.67 -6.35 -28.46
CA HIS A 978 15.28 -6.44 -27.13
C HIS A 978 14.52 -7.41 -26.20
N LEU A 979 13.96 -8.49 -26.75
CA LEU A 979 13.36 -9.56 -25.97
C LEU A 979 14.41 -10.65 -25.70
N PRO A 980 14.58 -11.08 -24.42
CA PRO A 980 15.46 -12.18 -24.08
C PRO A 980 14.77 -13.54 -24.23
N THR A 981 15.50 -14.55 -24.69
CA THR A 981 15.03 -15.94 -24.76
C THR A 981 16.07 -16.87 -24.12
N VAL A 982 15.63 -17.67 -23.16
CA VAL A 982 16.49 -18.67 -22.50
C VAL A 982 16.63 -19.89 -23.41
N THR A 983 17.86 -20.36 -23.62
CA THR A 983 18.17 -21.53 -24.45
C THR A 983 18.32 -22.79 -23.60
N ASP A 984 18.40 -23.96 -24.26
CA ASP A 984 18.53 -25.24 -23.56
C ASP A 984 19.86 -25.40 -22.79
N THR A 985 20.86 -24.56 -23.09
CA THR A 985 22.14 -24.56 -22.38
C THR A 985 22.07 -23.97 -20.96
N CYS A 986 20.88 -23.53 -20.54
CA CYS A 986 20.58 -23.04 -19.20
C CYS A 986 20.81 -24.14 -18.15
N THR A 987 21.50 -23.79 -17.07
CA THR A 987 21.80 -24.72 -15.97
C THR A 987 20.94 -24.49 -14.73
N GLY A 988 19.95 -23.60 -14.79
CA GLY A 988 19.10 -23.32 -13.63
C GLY A 988 19.74 -22.52 -12.50
N CYS A 989 20.85 -21.80 -12.73
CA CYS A 989 21.59 -21.11 -11.66
C CYS A 989 20.85 -19.95 -10.96
N ASN A 990 19.66 -19.58 -11.43
CA ASN A 990 18.78 -18.54 -10.87
C ASN A 990 19.30 -17.07 -10.90
N LEU A 991 20.54 -16.82 -11.34
CA LEU A 991 21.11 -15.46 -11.36
C LEU A 991 20.28 -14.48 -12.21
N CYS A 992 19.79 -14.90 -13.38
CA CYS A 992 18.99 -14.05 -14.26
C CYS A 992 17.70 -13.56 -13.60
N LEU A 993 17.02 -14.43 -12.85
CA LEU A 993 15.83 -14.10 -12.06
C LEU A 993 16.20 -13.14 -10.92
N SER A 994 17.30 -13.41 -10.21
CA SER A 994 17.74 -12.61 -9.06
C SER A 994 18.09 -11.15 -9.40
N VAL A 995 18.46 -10.86 -10.66
CA VAL A 995 18.77 -9.50 -11.13
C VAL A 995 17.64 -8.85 -11.94
N CYS A 996 16.56 -9.59 -12.21
CA CYS A 996 15.45 -9.09 -13.00
C CYS A 996 14.76 -7.94 -12.24
N PRO A 997 14.58 -6.76 -12.86
CA PRO A 997 13.96 -5.64 -12.18
C PRO A 997 12.44 -5.79 -12.05
N VAL A 998 11.82 -6.83 -12.63
CA VAL A 998 10.37 -7.05 -12.61
C VAL A 998 10.08 -8.38 -11.91
N ILE A 999 9.36 -8.28 -10.78
CA ILE A 999 8.95 -9.42 -9.96
C ILE A 999 8.20 -10.43 -10.84
N ASP A 1000 8.59 -11.71 -10.75
CA ASP A 1000 8.03 -12.86 -11.46
C ASP A 1000 8.00 -12.80 -12.99
N CYS A 1001 8.69 -11.83 -13.61
CA CYS A 1001 8.92 -11.85 -15.06
C CYS A 1001 9.75 -13.07 -15.49
N ILE A 1002 10.64 -13.54 -14.61
CA ILE A 1002 11.39 -14.78 -14.81
C ILE A 1002 10.97 -15.75 -13.72
N LYS A 1003 10.68 -17.00 -14.09
CA LYS A 1003 10.36 -18.11 -13.17
C LYS A 1003 11.32 -19.27 -13.39
N MET A 1004 11.57 -20.04 -12.33
CA MET A 1004 12.28 -21.31 -12.45
C MET A 1004 11.27 -22.43 -12.64
N VAL A 1005 11.43 -23.22 -13.69
CA VAL A 1005 10.53 -24.34 -14.03
C VAL A 1005 11.35 -25.62 -14.13
N SER A 1006 10.72 -26.78 -13.86
CA SER A 1006 11.39 -28.08 -13.97
C SER A 1006 11.98 -28.28 -15.37
N ARG A 1007 13.23 -28.75 -15.42
CA ARG A 1007 13.90 -29.05 -16.69
C ARG A 1007 13.25 -30.28 -17.31
N THR A 1008 12.79 -30.17 -18.56
CA THR A 1008 12.13 -31.26 -19.28
C THR A 1008 13.10 -32.14 -20.08
N THR A 1009 14.32 -31.64 -20.30
CA THR A 1009 15.43 -32.33 -20.95
C THR A 1009 16.41 -32.90 -19.92
N PRO A 1010 17.15 -33.98 -20.22
CA PRO A 1010 18.23 -34.46 -19.36
C PRO A 1010 19.21 -33.33 -18.99
N TYR A 1011 19.70 -33.33 -17.76
CA TYR A 1011 20.76 -32.43 -17.34
C TYR A 1011 22.11 -33.12 -17.42
N GLU A 1012 23.02 -32.54 -18.19
CA GLU A 1012 24.40 -32.98 -18.26
C GLU A 1012 25.33 -31.85 -17.81
N PRO A 1013 26.06 -32.01 -16.68
CA PRO A 1013 26.99 -30.99 -16.23
C PRO A 1013 28.10 -30.75 -17.26
N LYS A 1014 28.31 -29.49 -17.64
CA LYS A 1014 29.38 -29.11 -18.58
C LYS A 1014 30.75 -29.33 -17.93
N ARG A 1015 31.48 -30.36 -18.38
CA ARG A 1015 32.80 -30.74 -17.82
C ARG A 1015 33.99 -30.02 -18.47
N GLY A 1016 33.78 -29.32 -19.58
CA GLY A 1016 34.82 -28.65 -20.37
C GLY A 1016 35.68 -29.63 -21.19
N LEU A 1017 36.18 -30.70 -20.57
CA LEU A 1017 36.88 -31.81 -21.21
C LEU A 1017 36.20 -33.15 -20.89
N PRO A 1018 36.35 -34.18 -21.76
CA PRO A 1018 35.90 -35.53 -21.44
C PRO A 1018 36.55 -36.06 -20.16
N LEU A 1019 35.76 -36.71 -19.30
CA LEU A 1019 36.29 -37.41 -18.12
C LEU A 1019 37.08 -38.65 -18.57
N ALA A 1020 38.33 -38.79 -18.11
CA ALA A 1020 39.20 -39.91 -18.44
C ALA A 1020 38.71 -41.26 -17.88
N VAL A 1021 37.85 -41.22 -16.86
CA VAL A 1021 37.18 -42.38 -16.26
C VAL A 1021 35.69 -42.08 -16.23
N LYS A 1022 34.85 -42.98 -16.75
CA LYS A 1022 33.39 -42.86 -16.57
C LYS A 1022 33.10 -42.89 -15.06
N PRO A 1023 32.49 -41.85 -14.47
CA PRO A 1023 32.13 -41.89 -13.06
C PRO A 1023 31.19 -43.08 -12.85
N VAL A 1024 31.50 -43.91 -11.85
CA VAL A 1024 30.64 -45.03 -11.45
C VAL A 1024 29.31 -44.41 -11.02
N CYS A 1025 28.24 -44.79 -11.73
CA CYS A 1025 26.88 -44.27 -11.55
C CYS A 1025 26.36 -44.45 -10.13
#